data_AF-A0A7X9NGE6-F1
#
_entry.id   AF-A0A7X9NGE6-F1
#
_cell.length_a   1.000
_cell.length_b   1.000
_cell.length_c   1.000
_cell.angle_alpha   90.00
_cell.angle_beta   90.00
_cell.angle_gamma   90.00
#
_symmetry.space_group_name_H-M   'P 1'
#
loop_
_entity.id
_entity.type
_entity.pdbx_description
1 polymer ?
#
loop_
_entity_poly.entity_id
_entity_poly.type
_entity_poly.pdbx_seq_one_letter_code
_entity_poly.pdbx_strand_id
1 'polypeptide(L)'
;MITDRLGKEWIYFDGGLGTMLQERGLPGGEYPETWNLTHPEELIAIHKAYLEAGCHVINANTFGANGLKFDNVEEIITAGIQLAKEAKKQAGCMDAYVALDIGPTGKLLEPMGDLPFEKAVSYFAQMFKAGVKAGADLILIETMSDTYEAKAAVLAAKENSNLPVIVTMIFDENQRLLTGGSVESAVAMLEGLRVDALGINCGLGPKQMLPVVKRIREVSSLPIIVNPNAGLPVQVNGKTVYDLKADDFAQAMVKIAQIGVQGLGGCCGTTPEYIQKMIEAVKDIPCQPNTMKEQTWVTSYASAVQIGKKAVVIGERINPTGKKRFQQALRNKEFDYILSQALEQEEAGAQILDVNVGLPDVDEAEMMKETVVRLQNVCALPLQIDTGNLEALENALRLYNGKPMVNSVNGKLDSMESVFPLIQKYGAVVVGLCLDESGIPSTSKKRLAIAQKIVQKAQEYGIQKKDIVIDGLAMTISSQPDGALVTLDTLQKVKEELNVSTILGVSNISFGLPQREIINSYFLSMALQSGLSCAMINPNNEMMKKAFDASMALMNQDAQCMHYISSYSKQVEEKKSENPEVSLSFAIQKGMQDRVKEITTSLLETKVPLEIIDEELIPALDLVGKGFEQSTVFLPQLLMSAESAKASFEVLKEKMAQNQSLSKGKIILATVQGDIHDIGKNIVKVLLENYGYEVLDLGKDVAPEVIVQTAISEEVKLVGLSALMTTTVKSMEETIELLHKEKPDTFVVVGGAVLNQEFADQIHADHYAKDAMATVRYAEQILKQ
;
A
#
# COMPACT_ATOMS: atom_id res chain seq x y z
N MET A 1 25.96 -12.41 -10.80
CA MET A 1 24.90 -12.11 -9.80
C MET A 1 23.61 -12.78 -10.25
N ILE A 2 22.61 -12.92 -9.38
CA ILE A 2 21.32 -13.53 -9.78
C ILE A 2 20.63 -12.75 -10.91
N THR A 3 20.81 -11.42 -10.94
CA THR A 3 20.33 -10.52 -11.99
C THR A 3 20.86 -10.84 -13.39
N ASP A 4 22.01 -11.50 -13.49
CA ASP A 4 22.58 -11.91 -14.77
C ASP A 4 21.89 -13.16 -15.34
N ARG A 5 21.20 -13.93 -14.50
CA ARG A 5 20.55 -15.21 -14.83
C ARG A 5 19.04 -15.07 -15.03
N LEU A 6 18.38 -14.19 -14.26
CA LEU A 6 16.93 -13.95 -14.35
C LEU A 6 16.51 -13.61 -15.79
N GLY A 7 15.55 -14.37 -16.31
CA GLY A 7 15.04 -14.20 -17.68
C GLY A 7 15.91 -14.80 -18.79
N LYS A 8 17.06 -15.39 -18.46
CA LYS A 8 17.88 -16.21 -19.39
C LYS A 8 17.72 -17.70 -19.13
N GLU A 9 17.43 -18.06 -17.89
CA GLU A 9 17.14 -19.42 -17.46
C GLU A 9 16.18 -19.41 -16.27
N TRP A 10 15.62 -20.57 -15.95
CA TRP A 10 14.76 -20.72 -14.77
C TRP A 10 15.57 -20.58 -13.49
N ILE A 11 15.09 -19.70 -12.61
CA ILE A 11 15.56 -19.63 -11.23
C ILE A 11 14.54 -20.33 -10.34
N TYR A 12 15.03 -21.24 -9.49
CA TYR A 12 14.18 -22.02 -8.60
C TYR A 12 14.48 -21.60 -7.16
N PHE A 13 13.44 -21.21 -6.43
CA PHE A 13 13.52 -20.91 -5.01
C PHE A 13 13.16 -22.18 -4.22
N ASP A 14 13.57 -22.22 -2.95
CA ASP A 14 13.23 -23.31 -2.05
C ASP A 14 11.75 -23.28 -1.63
N GLY A 15 11.41 -24.11 -0.64
CA GLY A 15 10.05 -24.25 -0.11
C GLY A 15 9.90 -23.67 1.30
N GLY A 16 8.88 -24.13 2.01
CA GLY A 16 8.54 -23.63 3.34
C GLY A 16 9.53 -24.09 4.42
N LEU A 17 10.32 -23.16 4.96
CA LEU A 17 11.23 -23.45 6.07
C LEU A 17 10.49 -23.71 7.39
N GLY A 18 9.53 -22.85 7.73
CA GLY A 18 8.77 -22.97 8.98
C GLY A 18 8.07 -24.32 9.12
N THR A 19 7.42 -24.82 8.06
CA THR A 19 6.76 -26.13 8.06
C THR A 19 7.76 -27.27 8.29
N MET A 20 8.94 -27.21 7.65
CA MET A 20 10.00 -28.21 7.82
C MET A 20 10.60 -28.24 9.24
N LEU A 21 10.62 -27.09 9.93
CA LEU A 21 11.04 -26.99 11.33
C LEU A 21 9.98 -27.57 12.27
N GLN A 22 8.69 -27.30 12.01
CA GLN A 22 7.58 -27.91 12.79
C GLN A 22 7.60 -29.44 12.70
N GLU A 23 7.83 -30.00 11.52
CA GLU A 23 7.95 -31.45 11.33
C GLU A 23 9.11 -32.07 12.12
N ARG A 24 10.17 -31.28 12.37
CA ARG A 24 11.34 -31.65 13.18
C ARG A 24 11.18 -31.33 14.67
N GLY A 25 10.02 -30.85 15.09
CA GLY A 25 9.68 -30.66 16.49
C GLY A 25 9.82 -29.23 17.02
N LEU A 26 9.89 -28.21 16.16
CA LEU A 26 9.74 -26.82 16.59
C LEU A 26 8.41 -26.66 17.34
N PRO A 27 8.43 -26.34 18.65
CA PRO A 27 7.22 -26.15 19.44
C PRO A 27 6.38 -24.98 18.90
N GLY A 28 5.07 -25.07 19.11
CA GLY A 28 4.17 -23.95 18.84
C GLY A 28 4.58 -22.74 19.67
N GLY A 29 4.69 -21.60 19.00
CA GLY A 29 5.05 -20.33 19.61
C GLY A 29 6.54 -20.06 19.88
N GLU A 30 7.44 -21.00 19.58
CA GLU A 30 8.88 -20.70 19.53
C GLU A 30 9.23 -19.99 18.22
N TYR A 31 10.09 -18.98 18.28
CA TYR A 31 10.55 -18.29 17.06
C TYR A 31 11.51 -19.17 16.26
N PRO A 32 11.23 -19.45 14.97
CA PRO A 32 12.09 -20.29 14.12
C PRO A 32 13.56 -19.85 14.10
N GLU A 33 13.83 -18.55 14.17
CA GLU A 33 15.17 -17.98 14.01
C GLU A 33 16.11 -18.31 15.18
N THR A 34 15.58 -18.68 16.36
CA THR A 34 16.41 -19.12 17.50
C THR A 34 17.16 -20.41 17.19
N TRP A 35 16.63 -21.25 16.31
CA TRP A 35 17.24 -22.52 15.92
C TRP A 35 18.54 -22.34 15.13
N ASN A 36 18.82 -21.13 14.63
CA ASN A 36 20.14 -20.80 14.10
C ASN A 36 21.26 -20.99 15.13
N LEU A 37 20.94 -20.82 16.42
CA LEU A 37 21.90 -20.92 17.52
C LEU A 37 21.77 -22.26 18.25
N THR A 38 20.55 -22.79 18.38
CA THR A 38 20.26 -23.96 19.22
C THR A 38 20.25 -25.28 18.47
N HIS A 39 19.89 -25.28 17.17
CA HIS A 39 19.73 -26.50 16.35
C HIS A 39 20.39 -26.36 14.96
N PRO A 40 21.68 -25.97 14.87
CA PRO A 40 22.34 -25.66 13.60
C PRO A 40 22.35 -26.83 12.60
N GLU A 41 22.51 -28.07 13.08
CA GLU A 41 22.55 -29.26 12.24
C GLU A 41 21.22 -29.52 11.52
N GLU A 42 20.08 -29.23 12.16
CA GLU A 42 18.76 -29.38 11.53
C GLU A 42 18.55 -28.37 10.41
N LEU A 43 19.00 -27.12 10.59
CA LEU A 43 18.92 -26.09 9.56
C LEU A 43 19.82 -26.43 8.37
N ILE A 44 21.04 -26.92 8.62
CA ILE A 44 21.94 -27.38 7.56
C ILE A 44 21.27 -28.52 6.77
N ALA A 45 20.67 -29.48 7.47
CA ALA A 45 19.98 -30.61 6.83
C ALA A 45 18.78 -30.16 5.97
N ILE A 46 17.98 -29.19 6.43
CA ILE A 46 16.86 -28.63 5.64
C ILE A 46 17.37 -27.95 4.37
N HIS A 47 18.29 -27.00 4.50
CA HIS A 47 18.82 -26.27 3.35
C HIS A 47 19.47 -27.21 2.35
N LYS A 48 20.23 -28.19 2.83
CA LYS A 48 20.83 -29.23 1.98
C LYS A 48 19.77 -30.02 1.21
N ALA A 49 18.68 -30.42 1.85
CA ALA A 49 17.61 -31.15 1.19
C ALA A 49 16.94 -30.35 0.06
N TYR A 50 16.74 -29.03 0.24
CA TYR A 50 16.22 -28.17 -0.83
C TYR A 50 17.23 -28.01 -1.98
N LEU A 51 18.52 -27.84 -1.67
CA LEU A 51 19.58 -27.76 -2.68
C LEU A 51 19.67 -29.06 -3.50
N GLU A 52 19.58 -30.21 -2.84
CA GLU A 52 19.57 -31.53 -3.49
C GLU A 52 18.31 -31.74 -4.35
N ALA A 53 17.19 -31.09 -4.01
CA ALA A 53 15.99 -31.06 -4.85
C ALA A 53 16.15 -30.17 -6.11
N GLY A 54 17.20 -29.35 -6.19
CA GLY A 54 17.57 -28.58 -7.36
C GLY A 54 17.25 -27.08 -7.30
N CYS A 55 16.96 -26.52 -6.12
CA CYS A 55 16.76 -25.06 -6.02
C CYS A 55 18.07 -24.28 -6.25
N HIS A 56 17.94 -23.11 -6.86
CA HIS A 56 19.04 -22.17 -7.10
C HIS A 56 19.16 -21.11 -6.00
N VAL A 57 18.10 -20.87 -5.23
CA VAL A 57 18.07 -19.91 -4.13
C VAL A 57 17.54 -20.61 -2.90
N ILE A 58 18.26 -20.51 -1.78
CA ILE A 58 17.79 -20.91 -0.46
C ILE A 58 17.61 -19.69 0.43
N ASN A 59 16.50 -19.66 1.16
CA ASN A 59 16.18 -18.62 2.13
C ASN A 59 16.88 -18.95 3.45
N ALA A 60 17.79 -18.10 3.91
CA ALA A 60 18.33 -18.26 5.26
C ALA A 60 17.22 -18.07 6.30
N ASN A 61 17.33 -18.74 7.44
CA ASN A 61 16.34 -18.67 8.51
C ASN A 61 16.37 -17.32 9.25
N THR A 62 15.95 -16.25 8.59
CA THR A 62 16.06 -14.86 9.08
C THR A 62 14.80 -14.04 8.92
N PHE A 63 13.71 -14.65 8.40
CA PHE A 63 12.44 -14.02 8.08
C PHE A 63 11.98 -13.01 9.15
N GLY A 64 11.90 -13.44 10.40
CA GLY A 64 11.45 -12.64 11.54
C GLY A 64 12.56 -12.03 12.39
N ALA A 65 13.84 -12.11 12.02
CA ALA A 65 14.98 -11.72 12.85
C ALA A 65 15.17 -10.20 12.97
N ASN A 66 14.17 -9.47 13.49
CA ASN A 66 14.19 -8.01 13.59
C ASN A 66 14.25 -7.51 15.05
N GLY A 67 14.58 -6.23 15.23
CA GLY A 67 14.78 -5.61 16.53
C GLY A 67 13.53 -5.38 17.38
N LEU A 68 12.35 -5.78 16.90
CA LEU A 68 11.13 -5.85 17.73
C LEU A 68 11.00 -7.21 18.43
N LYS A 69 11.65 -8.26 17.89
CA LYS A 69 11.58 -9.63 18.42
C LYS A 69 12.86 -10.03 19.18
N PHE A 70 14.01 -9.52 18.76
CA PHE A 70 15.31 -9.95 19.26
C PHE A 70 16.20 -8.76 19.63
N ASP A 71 16.95 -8.90 20.72
CA ASP A 71 18.03 -7.97 21.08
C ASP A 71 19.35 -8.30 20.34
N ASN A 72 19.55 -9.56 19.97
CA ASN A 72 20.76 -10.08 19.33
C ASN A 72 20.59 -10.35 17.81
N VAL A 73 19.91 -9.43 17.11
CA VAL A 73 19.61 -9.51 15.66
C VAL A 73 20.83 -9.87 14.81
N GLU A 74 21.98 -9.22 15.02
CA GLU A 74 23.18 -9.45 14.21
C GLU A 74 23.71 -10.88 14.35
N GLU A 75 23.66 -11.44 15.57
CA GLU A 75 24.13 -12.79 15.86
C GLU A 75 23.24 -13.84 15.17
N ILE A 76 21.92 -13.70 15.33
CA ILE A 76 20.93 -14.61 14.73
C ILE A 76 21.02 -14.61 13.21
N ILE A 77 21.08 -13.42 12.60
CA ILE A 77 21.22 -13.29 11.14
C ILE A 77 22.54 -13.87 10.66
N THR A 78 23.64 -13.58 11.36
CA THR A 78 24.96 -14.10 10.99
C THR A 78 24.95 -15.63 11.02
N ALA A 79 24.41 -16.23 12.08
CA ALA A 79 24.31 -17.68 12.19
C ALA A 79 23.45 -18.28 11.06
N GLY A 80 22.25 -17.76 10.82
CA GLY A 80 21.36 -18.24 9.75
C GLY A 80 22.04 -18.23 8.36
N ILE A 81 22.73 -17.15 8.02
CA ILE A 81 23.48 -17.04 6.75
C ILE A 81 24.63 -18.05 6.70
N GLN A 82 25.41 -18.21 7.77
CA GLN A 82 26.52 -19.18 7.77
C GLN A 82 26.04 -20.63 7.64
N LEU A 83 24.92 -20.99 8.27
CA LEU A 83 24.34 -22.33 8.18
C LEU A 83 23.88 -22.65 6.75
N ALA A 84 23.19 -21.70 6.09
CA ALA A 84 22.81 -21.86 4.69
C ALA A 84 24.05 -22.01 3.77
N LYS A 85 25.13 -21.25 4.03
CA LYS A 85 26.39 -21.37 3.26
C LYS A 85 27.12 -22.69 3.51
N GLU A 86 27.09 -23.20 4.73
CA GLU A 86 27.65 -24.52 5.05
C GLU A 86 26.83 -25.63 4.37
N ALA A 87 25.50 -25.56 4.39
CA ALA A 87 24.64 -26.49 3.65
C ALA A 87 24.94 -26.48 2.15
N LYS A 88 25.09 -25.29 1.56
CA LYS A 88 25.53 -25.11 0.16
C LYS A 88 26.84 -25.83 -0.14
N LYS A 89 27.82 -25.72 0.74
CA LYS A 89 29.12 -26.40 0.62
C LYS A 89 28.98 -27.92 0.78
N GLN A 90 28.18 -28.40 1.73
CA GLN A 90 27.96 -29.82 1.97
C GLN A 90 27.16 -30.51 0.86
N ALA A 91 26.25 -29.80 0.20
CA ALA A 91 25.50 -30.26 -0.97
C ALA A 91 26.33 -30.25 -2.26
N GLY A 92 27.45 -29.50 -2.29
CA GLY A 92 28.24 -29.29 -3.50
C GLY A 92 27.64 -28.31 -4.51
N CYS A 93 26.59 -27.58 -4.13
CA CYS A 93 25.84 -26.65 -4.99
C CYS A 93 26.43 -25.23 -4.94
N MET A 94 27.70 -25.07 -5.31
CA MET A 94 28.43 -23.81 -5.13
C MET A 94 27.90 -22.63 -5.96
N ASP A 95 27.06 -22.90 -6.95
CA ASP A 95 26.37 -21.95 -7.83
C ASP A 95 25.00 -21.47 -7.31
N ALA A 96 24.48 -22.08 -6.24
CA ALA A 96 23.27 -21.63 -5.56
C ALA A 96 23.49 -20.30 -4.81
N TYR A 97 22.41 -19.55 -4.54
CA TYR A 97 22.44 -18.29 -3.82
C TYR A 97 21.84 -18.44 -2.42
N VAL A 98 22.44 -17.80 -1.43
CA VAL A 98 21.89 -17.66 -0.08
C VAL A 98 21.22 -16.29 0.03
N ALA A 99 19.89 -16.30 0.15
CA ALA A 99 19.10 -15.10 0.37
C ALA A 99 19.11 -14.73 1.84
N LEU A 100 19.35 -13.45 2.13
CA LEU A 100 18.90 -12.85 3.38
C LEU A 100 17.38 -12.68 3.26
N ASP A 101 16.66 -13.56 3.95
CA ASP A 101 15.21 -13.61 3.94
C ASP A 101 14.63 -12.70 5.03
N ILE A 102 13.73 -11.79 4.65
CA ILE A 102 13.21 -10.72 5.48
C ILE A 102 11.70 -10.61 5.27
N GLY A 103 10.95 -10.89 6.33
CA GLY A 103 9.52 -10.68 6.38
C GLY A 103 9.11 -9.29 6.88
N PRO A 104 7.80 -9.03 6.97
CA PRO A 104 7.28 -7.82 7.59
C PRO A 104 7.63 -7.74 9.08
N THR A 105 7.66 -6.53 9.63
CA THR A 105 7.88 -6.29 11.06
C THR A 105 6.74 -6.80 11.94
N GLY A 106 5.56 -6.98 11.34
CA GLY A 106 4.31 -7.34 12.02
C GLY A 106 3.57 -6.14 12.61
N LYS A 107 4.00 -4.91 12.31
CA LYS A 107 3.37 -3.65 12.73
C LYS A 107 2.93 -2.84 11.51
N LEU A 108 1.79 -2.16 11.65
CA LEU A 108 1.42 -1.10 10.69
C LEU A 108 2.25 0.14 10.96
N LEU A 109 2.66 0.82 9.88
CA LEU A 109 3.38 2.08 9.99
C LEU A 109 2.43 3.25 10.26
N GLU A 110 2.90 4.26 10.99
CA GLU A 110 2.21 5.55 11.11
C GLU A 110 1.92 6.14 9.72
N PRO A 111 0.75 6.77 9.49
CA PRO A 111 -0.27 7.09 10.48
C PRO A 111 -1.30 5.97 10.74
N MET A 112 -1.21 4.82 10.06
CA MET A 112 -2.20 3.73 10.21
C MET A 112 -1.94 2.84 11.43
N GLY A 113 -0.70 2.83 11.92
CA GLY A 113 -0.28 2.09 13.11
C GLY A 113 0.62 2.92 14.01
N ASP A 114 1.36 2.21 14.87
CA ASP A 114 2.16 2.78 15.97
C ASP A 114 3.66 2.83 15.69
N LEU A 115 4.12 2.30 14.54
CA LEU A 115 5.54 2.27 14.18
C LEU A 115 5.89 3.43 13.23
N PRO A 116 6.73 4.40 13.65
CA PRO A 116 7.17 5.46 12.77
C PRO A 116 7.97 4.91 11.57
N PHE A 117 7.77 5.51 10.39
CA PHE A 117 8.43 5.08 9.15
C PHE A 117 9.95 4.96 9.28
N GLU A 118 10.62 6.00 9.78
CA GLU A 118 12.08 5.99 9.97
C GLU A 118 12.55 4.93 10.98
N LYS A 119 11.69 4.59 11.96
CA LYS A 119 12.00 3.54 12.92
C LYS A 119 11.96 2.18 12.23
N ALA A 120 10.97 1.91 11.38
CA ALA A 120 10.93 0.71 10.55
C ALA A 120 12.15 0.62 9.62
N VAL A 121 12.51 1.70 8.93
CA VAL A 121 13.74 1.78 8.11
C VAL A 121 14.97 1.40 8.94
N SER A 122 15.08 1.88 10.18
CA SER A 122 16.21 1.56 11.06
C SER A 122 16.28 0.08 11.44
N TYR A 123 15.15 -0.57 11.68
CA TYR A 123 15.10 -2.02 11.97
C TYR A 123 15.53 -2.84 10.76
N PHE A 124 14.98 -2.54 9.58
CA PHE A 124 15.40 -3.19 8.35
C PHE A 124 16.89 -2.96 8.05
N ALA A 125 17.39 -1.73 8.23
CA ALA A 125 18.80 -1.40 8.03
C ALA A 125 19.74 -2.20 8.93
N GLN A 126 19.35 -2.46 10.18
CA GLN A 126 20.10 -3.34 11.08
C GLN A 126 20.21 -4.76 10.51
N MET A 127 19.11 -5.31 10.01
CA MET A 127 19.06 -6.65 9.42
C MET A 127 19.93 -6.76 8.16
N PHE A 128 19.81 -5.77 7.25
CA PHE A 128 20.59 -5.76 6.01
C PHE A 128 22.09 -5.63 6.26
N LYS A 129 22.52 -4.77 7.19
CA LYS A 129 23.94 -4.64 7.57
C LYS A 129 24.49 -5.97 8.10
N ALA A 130 23.73 -6.66 8.94
CA ALA A 130 24.12 -7.96 9.49
C ALA A 130 24.25 -9.02 8.38
N GLY A 131 23.26 -9.15 7.50
CA GLY A 131 23.28 -10.16 6.44
C GLY A 131 24.35 -9.90 5.37
N VAL A 132 24.57 -8.62 5.00
CA VAL A 132 25.66 -8.23 4.09
C VAL A 132 27.02 -8.58 4.70
N LYS A 133 27.22 -8.27 5.99
CA LYS A 133 28.47 -8.62 6.71
C LYS A 133 28.68 -10.14 6.80
N ALA A 134 27.61 -10.91 6.98
CA ALA A 134 27.65 -12.37 6.98
C ALA A 134 27.89 -12.98 5.57
N GLY A 135 27.73 -12.17 4.53
CA GLY A 135 27.99 -12.54 3.14
C GLY A 135 26.82 -13.27 2.49
N ALA A 136 25.60 -12.75 2.67
CA ALA A 136 24.44 -13.08 1.85
C ALA A 136 24.70 -12.73 0.37
N ASP A 137 24.08 -13.48 -0.55
CA ASP A 137 24.23 -13.26 -1.99
C ASP A 137 23.18 -12.31 -2.58
N LEU A 138 22.01 -12.22 -1.95
CA LEU A 138 20.90 -11.36 -2.31
C LEU A 138 20.01 -11.04 -1.11
N ILE A 139 19.16 -10.03 -1.25
CA ILE A 139 18.12 -9.67 -0.28
C ILE A 139 16.76 -10.11 -0.85
N LEU A 140 16.02 -10.89 -0.08
CA LEU A 140 14.62 -11.23 -0.35
C LEU A 140 13.76 -10.57 0.73
N ILE A 141 12.99 -9.55 0.34
CA ILE A 141 11.95 -8.95 1.19
C ILE A 141 10.64 -9.62 0.78
N GLU A 142 10.15 -10.57 1.56
CA GLU A 142 8.98 -11.37 1.18
C GLU A 142 7.78 -11.17 2.12
N THR A 143 6.61 -11.64 1.68
CA THR A 143 5.40 -11.67 2.51
C THR A 143 4.92 -10.26 2.90
N MET A 144 5.26 -9.24 2.11
CA MET A 144 4.81 -7.86 2.37
C MET A 144 3.33 -7.70 2.04
N SER A 145 2.54 -7.27 3.01
CA SER A 145 1.09 -7.05 2.88
C SER A 145 0.71 -5.56 2.77
N ASP A 146 1.69 -4.66 2.85
CA ASP A 146 1.53 -3.22 2.77
C ASP A 146 2.65 -2.58 1.93
N THR A 147 2.29 -1.61 1.09
CA THR A 147 3.26 -0.90 0.24
C THR A 147 4.18 0.03 1.03
N TYR A 148 3.72 0.60 2.14
CA TYR A 148 4.52 1.56 2.89
C TYR A 148 5.66 0.87 3.63
N GLU A 149 5.36 -0.25 4.26
CA GLU A 149 6.36 -1.10 4.90
C GLU A 149 7.33 -1.69 3.87
N ALA A 150 6.83 -2.15 2.71
CA ALA A 150 7.70 -2.59 1.61
C ALA A 150 8.64 -1.48 1.15
N LYS A 151 8.15 -0.24 1.04
CA LYS A 151 8.99 0.92 0.72
C LYS A 151 10.05 1.17 1.79
N ALA A 152 9.70 1.13 3.07
CA ALA A 152 10.66 1.29 4.17
C ALA A 152 11.78 0.24 4.08
N ALA A 153 11.43 -1.02 3.84
CA ALA A 153 12.39 -2.11 3.67
C ALA A 153 13.27 -1.92 2.42
N VAL A 154 12.71 -1.54 1.28
CA VAL A 154 13.48 -1.30 0.05
C VAL A 154 14.44 -0.11 0.19
N LEU A 155 14.00 1.00 0.79
CA LEU A 155 14.87 2.14 1.06
C LEU A 155 16.02 1.73 1.99
N ALA A 156 15.72 1.04 3.09
CA ALA A 156 16.74 0.52 3.99
C ALA A 156 17.73 -0.42 3.27
N ALA A 157 17.26 -1.27 2.36
CA ALA A 157 18.13 -2.17 1.58
C ALA A 157 19.06 -1.37 0.66
N LYS A 158 18.51 -0.46 -0.16
CA LYS A 158 19.29 0.33 -1.14
C LYS A 158 20.25 1.33 -0.47
N GLU A 159 19.92 1.82 0.73
CA GLU A 159 20.79 2.74 1.48
C GLU A 159 21.94 2.03 2.21
N ASN A 160 21.84 0.71 2.44
CA ASN A 160 22.79 -0.04 3.27
C ASN A 160 23.41 -1.26 2.58
N SER A 161 23.08 -1.52 1.31
CA SER A 161 23.54 -2.67 0.55
C SER A 161 23.59 -2.39 -0.95
N ASN A 162 24.49 -3.09 -1.65
CA ASN A 162 24.53 -3.17 -3.12
C ASN A 162 24.08 -4.55 -3.63
N LEU A 163 23.59 -5.42 -2.75
CA LEU A 163 23.08 -6.73 -3.15
C LEU A 163 21.80 -6.58 -3.98
N PRO A 164 21.53 -7.52 -4.92
CA PRO A 164 20.24 -7.58 -5.59
C PRO A 164 19.08 -7.66 -4.59
N VAL A 165 18.02 -6.88 -4.83
CA VAL A 165 16.84 -6.80 -3.97
C VAL A 165 15.64 -7.39 -4.72
N ILE A 166 15.09 -8.48 -4.19
CA ILE A 166 13.87 -9.11 -4.67
C ILE A 166 12.76 -8.81 -3.66
N VAL A 167 11.58 -8.42 -4.14
CA VAL A 167 10.43 -8.14 -3.26
C VAL A 167 9.22 -8.98 -3.66
N THR A 168 8.68 -9.76 -2.74
CA THR A 168 7.41 -10.47 -2.96
C THR A 168 6.34 -9.99 -1.98
N MET A 169 5.11 -9.91 -2.48
CA MET A 169 3.96 -9.38 -1.75
C MET A 169 2.85 -10.42 -1.64
N ILE A 170 1.93 -10.23 -0.69
CA ILE A 170 0.74 -11.05 -0.55
C ILE A 170 -0.48 -10.27 -1.02
N PHE A 171 -1.19 -10.83 -1.99
CA PHE A 171 -2.50 -10.36 -2.44
C PHE A 171 -3.60 -11.34 -2.04
N ASP A 172 -4.77 -10.81 -1.70
CA ASP A 172 -5.98 -11.59 -1.51
C ASP A 172 -6.59 -12.07 -2.85
N GLU A 173 -7.72 -12.78 -2.79
CA GLU A 173 -8.45 -13.25 -3.97
C GLU A 173 -9.00 -12.11 -4.84
N ASN A 174 -9.18 -10.91 -4.27
CA ASN A 174 -9.58 -9.69 -4.97
C ASN A 174 -8.40 -8.94 -5.58
N GLN A 175 -7.18 -9.51 -5.53
CA GLN A 175 -5.96 -8.93 -6.05
C GLN A 175 -5.57 -7.62 -5.33
N ARG A 176 -5.86 -7.56 -4.02
CA ARG A 176 -5.57 -6.43 -3.15
C ARG A 176 -4.62 -6.81 -2.02
N LEU A 177 -3.79 -5.86 -1.63
CA LEU A 177 -3.01 -5.88 -0.40
C LEU A 177 -3.91 -5.61 0.81
N LEU A 178 -3.42 -5.89 2.02
CA LEU A 178 -4.15 -5.68 3.27
C LEU A 178 -4.64 -4.23 3.42
N THR A 179 -3.83 -3.26 3.00
CA THR A 179 -4.14 -1.82 3.07
C THR A 179 -4.95 -1.30 1.88
N GLY A 180 -5.40 -2.18 0.97
CA GLY A 180 -6.19 -1.83 -0.21
C GLY A 180 -5.39 -1.59 -1.50
N GLY A 181 -4.06 -1.68 -1.44
CA GLY A 181 -3.20 -1.51 -2.61
C GLY A 181 -3.49 -2.50 -3.72
N SER A 182 -3.60 -2.00 -4.95
CA SER A 182 -3.76 -2.83 -6.14
C SER A 182 -2.43 -3.39 -6.63
N VAL A 183 -2.48 -4.40 -7.48
CA VAL A 183 -1.30 -4.95 -8.17
C VAL A 183 -0.50 -3.87 -8.90
N GLU A 184 -1.17 -2.93 -9.57
CA GLU A 184 -0.53 -1.83 -10.29
C GLU A 184 0.14 -0.85 -9.35
N SER A 185 -0.47 -0.55 -8.19
CA SER A 185 0.14 0.33 -7.19
C SER A 185 1.46 -0.26 -6.68
N ALA A 186 1.42 -1.51 -6.22
CA ALA A 186 2.58 -2.24 -5.74
C ALA A 186 3.70 -2.33 -6.80
N VAL A 187 3.34 -2.79 -8.01
CA VAL A 187 4.32 -2.96 -9.10
C VAL A 187 4.94 -1.64 -9.51
N ALA A 188 4.14 -0.58 -9.70
CA ALA A 188 4.66 0.72 -10.11
C ALA A 188 5.62 1.30 -9.06
N MET A 189 5.27 1.20 -7.77
CA MET A 189 6.11 1.65 -6.68
C MET A 189 7.44 0.86 -6.62
N LEU A 190 7.38 -0.47 -6.62
CA LEU A 190 8.57 -1.32 -6.54
C LEU A 190 9.49 -1.15 -7.77
N GLU A 191 8.90 -1.06 -8.97
CA GLU A 191 9.67 -0.78 -10.19
C GLU A 191 10.28 0.62 -10.14
N GLY A 192 9.56 1.61 -9.62
CA GLY A 192 10.07 2.97 -9.40
C GLY A 192 11.26 3.00 -8.43
N LEU A 193 11.21 2.21 -7.36
CA LEU A 193 12.29 2.04 -6.38
C LEU A 193 13.45 1.17 -6.90
N ARG A 194 13.36 0.67 -8.15
CA ARG A 194 14.41 -0.07 -8.85
C ARG A 194 14.82 -1.35 -8.11
N VAL A 195 13.85 -2.10 -7.62
CA VAL A 195 14.08 -3.49 -7.19
C VAL A 195 14.49 -4.34 -8.40
N ASP A 196 15.21 -5.42 -8.16
CA ASP A 196 15.81 -6.24 -9.20
C ASP A 196 14.85 -7.32 -9.72
N ALA A 197 13.91 -7.75 -8.88
CA ALA A 197 12.75 -8.57 -9.24
C ALA A 197 11.61 -8.31 -8.26
N LEU A 198 10.38 -8.61 -8.68
CA LEU A 198 9.22 -8.55 -7.82
C LEU A 198 8.34 -9.79 -7.97
N GLY A 199 7.39 -10.01 -7.07
CA GLY A 199 6.58 -11.22 -7.15
C GLY A 199 5.50 -11.35 -6.11
N ILE A 200 5.01 -12.57 -6.00
CA ILE A 200 4.01 -12.99 -5.02
C ILE A 200 4.44 -14.28 -4.35
N ASN A 201 4.26 -14.34 -3.04
CA ASN A 201 4.45 -15.55 -2.25
C ASN A 201 3.35 -15.66 -1.19
N CYS A 202 3.17 -16.86 -0.63
CA CYS A 202 2.25 -17.12 0.48
C CYS A 202 0.78 -16.70 0.24
N GLY A 203 -0.08 -16.83 1.25
CA GLY A 203 -1.49 -16.47 1.26
C GLY A 203 -2.41 -17.38 0.43
N LEU A 204 -2.00 -17.71 -0.80
CA LEU A 204 -2.80 -18.42 -1.79
C LEU A 204 -2.07 -19.67 -2.32
N GLY A 205 -2.85 -20.66 -2.76
CA GLY A 205 -2.33 -21.78 -3.55
C GLY A 205 -2.05 -21.38 -5.00
N PRO A 206 -1.36 -22.22 -5.79
CA PRO A 206 -0.95 -21.90 -7.16
C PRO A 206 -2.14 -21.63 -8.10
N LYS A 207 -3.30 -22.27 -7.86
CA LYS A 207 -4.51 -22.05 -8.67
C LYS A 207 -5.10 -20.66 -8.43
N GLN A 208 -5.21 -20.25 -7.17
CA GLN A 208 -5.76 -18.98 -6.74
C GLN A 208 -4.83 -17.81 -7.11
N MET A 209 -3.51 -18.03 -7.19
CA MET A 209 -2.55 -17.00 -7.62
C MET A 209 -2.61 -16.66 -9.12
N LEU A 210 -3.16 -17.52 -9.98
CA LEU A 210 -3.13 -17.33 -11.44
C LEU A 210 -3.65 -15.95 -11.91
N PRO A 211 -4.79 -15.42 -11.41
CA PRO A 211 -5.26 -14.09 -11.78
C PRO A 211 -4.28 -12.98 -11.41
N VAL A 212 -3.71 -13.04 -10.20
CA VAL A 212 -2.72 -12.06 -9.71
C VAL A 212 -1.45 -12.10 -10.56
N VAL A 213 -0.92 -13.29 -10.84
CA VAL A 213 0.29 -13.47 -11.66
C VAL A 213 0.10 -12.92 -13.08
N LYS A 214 -1.07 -13.17 -13.70
CA LYS A 214 -1.40 -12.58 -15.00
C LYS A 214 -1.41 -11.06 -14.94
N ARG A 215 -1.99 -10.49 -13.88
CA ARG A 215 -2.04 -9.04 -13.72
C ARG A 215 -0.64 -8.44 -13.53
N ILE A 216 0.20 -9.04 -12.69
CA ILE A 216 1.61 -8.63 -12.52
C ILE A 216 2.33 -8.70 -13.87
N ARG A 217 2.14 -9.76 -14.66
CA ARG A 217 2.77 -9.94 -15.98
C ARG A 217 2.39 -8.84 -16.98
N GLU A 218 1.18 -8.30 -16.90
CA GLU A 218 0.71 -7.23 -17.76
C GLU A 218 1.36 -5.88 -17.45
N VAL A 219 1.63 -5.60 -16.18
CA VAL A 219 2.03 -4.26 -15.70
C VAL A 219 3.50 -4.15 -15.27
N SER A 220 4.18 -5.26 -14.95
CA SER A 220 5.59 -5.27 -14.54
C SER A 220 6.53 -5.35 -15.73
N SER A 221 7.60 -4.55 -15.70
CA SER A 221 8.76 -4.69 -16.59
C SER A 221 9.88 -5.56 -15.99
N LEU A 222 9.81 -5.86 -14.70
CA LEU A 222 10.84 -6.57 -13.95
C LEU A 222 10.63 -8.09 -13.99
N PRO A 223 11.67 -8.91 -13.75
CA PRO A 223 11.51 -10.34 -13.52
C PRO A 223 10.47 -10.63 -12.42
N ILE A 224 9.65 -11.67 -12.64
CA ILE A 224 8.55 -12.05 -11.76
C ILE A 224 8.87 -13.37 -11.04
N ILE A 225 8.74 -13.36 -9.71
CA ILE A 225 8.94 -14.53 -8.84
C ILE A 225 7.59 -15.00 -8.27
N VAL A 226 7.34 -16.31 -8.24
CA VAL A 226 6.07 -16.88 -7.74
C VAL A 226 6.32 -18.09 -6.83
N ASN A 227 6.00 -17.94 -5.55
CA ASN A 227 6.22 -18.96 -4.50
C ASN A 227 4.90 -19.23 -3.73
N PRO A 228 3.98 -20.04 -4.27
CA PRO A 228 2.68 -20.30 -3.64
C PRO A 228 2.76 -21.27 -2.45
N ASN A 229 1.72 -21.27 -1.63
CA ASN A 229 1.52 -22.32 -0.61
C ASN A 229 1.13 -23.66 -1.26
N ALA A 230 1.34 -24.77 -0.54
CA ALA A 230 0.86 -26.10 -0.94
C ALA A 230 -0.66 -26.27 -0.74
N GLY A 231 -1.45 -25.27 -1.14
CA GLY A 231 -2.89 -25.21 -0.86
C GLY A 231 -3.22 -24.35 0.36
N LEU A 232 -4.45 -24.46 0.85
CA LEU A 232 -4.89 -23.76 2.05
C LEU A 232 -4.62 -24.66 3.28
N PRO A 233 -4.27 -24.09 4.45
CA PRO A 233 -4.04 -24.88 5.64
C PRO A 233 -5.35 -25.53 6.15
N VAL A 234 -5.27 -26.80 6.54
CA VAL A 234 -6.35 -27.59 7.16
C VAL A 234 -5.80 -28.33 8.39
N GLN A 235 -6.60 -28.56 9.44
CA GLN A 235 -6.16 -29.43 10.55
C GLN A 235 -6.54 -30.89 10.29
N VAL A 236 -5.56 -31.78 10.46
CA VAL A 236 -5.78 -33.23 10.44
C VAL A 236 -5.10 -33.83 11.67
N ASN A 237 -5.90 -34.32 12.62
CA ASN A 237 -5.43 -34.90 13.90
C ASN A 237 -4.57 -33.94 14.75
N GLY A 238 -4.96 -32.67 14.88
CA GLY A 238 -4.22 -31.66 15.67
C GLY A 238 -2.89 -31.23 15.06
N LYS A 239 -2.69 -31.49 13.76
CA LYS A 239 -1.57 -30.95 12.97
C LYS A 239 -2.09 -30.16 11.77
N THR A 240 -1.53 -28.97 11.55
CA THR A 240 -1.76 -28.18 10.33
C THR A 240 -1.13 -28.90 9.15
N VAL A 241 -1.95 -29.34 8.21
CA VAL A 241 -1.57 -29.99 6.95
C VAL A 241 -2.01 -29.10 5.80
N TYR A 242 -1.25 -29.15 4.71
CA TYR A 242 -1.58 -28.49 3.46
C TYR A 242 -2.15 -29.54 2.49
N ASP A 243 -3.32 -29.26 1.92
CA ASP A 243 -4.16 -30.26 1.25
C ASP A 243 -3.71 -30.59 -0.19
N LEU A 244 -2.95 -29.71 -0.83
CA LEU A 244 -2.50 -29.89 -2.21
C LEU A 244 -1.27 -30.77 -2.24
N LYS A 245 -1.37 -31.94 -2.88
CA LYS A 245 -0.25 -32.88 -3.04
C LYS A 245 0.81 -32.34 -4.01
N ALA A 246 2.05 -32.83 -3.88
CA ALA A 246 3.19 -32.40 -4.69
C ALA A 246 2.97 -32.54 -6.21
N ASP A 247 2.32 -33.60 -6.67
CA ASP A 247 2.00 -33.78 -8.10
C ASP A 247 0.99 -32.74 -8.60
N ASP A 248 -0.06 -32.46 -7.82
CA ASP A 248 -1.06 -31.45 -8.16
C ASP A 248 -0.49 -30.02 -8.11
N PHE A 249 0.40 -29.76 -7.16
CA PHE A 249 1.17 -28.52 -7.08
C PHE A 249 2.03 -28.32 -8.32
N ALA A 250 2.84 -29.32 -8.71
CA ALA A 250 3.69 -29.25 -9.89
C ALA A 250 2.89 -29.00 -11.18
N GLN A 251 1.74 -29.68 -11.35
CA GLN A 251 0.85 -29.44 -12.50
C GLN A 251 0.23 -28.04 -12.51
N ALA A 252 -0.06 -27.48 -11.33
CA ALA A 252 -0.52 -26.09 -11.24
C ALA A 252 0.60 -25.10 -11.58
N MET A 253 1.84 -25.38 -11.16
CA MET A 253 3.01 -24.54 -11.45
C MET A 253 3.38 -24.50 -12.94
N VAL A 254 3.11 -25.56 -13.71
CA VAL A 254 3.23 -25.53 -15.18
C VAL A 254 2.40 -24.38 -15.79
N LYS A 255 1.19 -24.15 -15.28
CA LYS A 255 0.32 -23.06 -15.77
C LYS A 255 0.89 -21.68 -15.42
N ILE A 256 1.53 -21.55 -14.26
CA ILE A 256 2.21 -20.32 -13.84
C ILE A 256 3.45 -20.08 -14.72
N ALA A 257 4.26 -21.11 -14.95
CA ALA A 257 5.43 -21.04 -15.83
C ALA A 257 5.06 -20.58 -17.25
N GLN A 258 3.94 -21.09 -17.80
CA GLN A 258 3.41 -20.70 -19.11
C GLN A 258 2.97 -19.23 -19.23
N ILE A 259 2.72 -18.53 -18.11
CA ILE A 259 2.46 -17.07 -18.12
C ILE A 259 3.75 -16.30 -18.44
N GLY A 260 4.92 -16.93 -18.30
CA GLY A 260 6.22 -16.33 -18.59
C GLY A 260 6.79 -15.54 -17.42
N VAL A 261 6.75 -16.13 -16.22
CA VAL A 261 7.49 -15.64 -15.04
C VAL A 261 8.95 -16.13 -15.08
N GLN A 262 9.81 -15.64 -14.19
CA GLN A 262 11.26 -15.89 -14.25
C GLN A 262 11.79 -16.70 -13.05
N GLY A 263 11.09 -16.66 -11.92
CA GLY A 263 11.41 -17.46 -10.74
C GLY A 263 10.20 -18.22 -10.22
N LEU A 264 10.42 -19.47 -9.80
CA LEU A 264 9.39 -20.34 -9.23
C LEU A 264 9.93 -21.04 -7.99
N GLY A 265 9.09 -21.23 -6.99
CA GLY A 265 9.44 -21.96 -5.77
C GLY A 265 8.18 -22.36 -5.01
N GLY A 266 8.31 -22.46 -3.70
CA GLY A 266 7.20 -22.73 -2.81
C GLY A 266 7.28 -21.89 -1.54
N CYS A 267 6.16 -21.81 -0.81
CA CYS A 267 6.10 -21.19 0.51
C CYS A 267 5.56 -22.23 1.51
N CYS A 268 4.61 -21.86 2.37
CA CYS A 268 4.15 -22.74 3.44
C CYS A 268 3.57 -24.06 2.91
N GLY A 269 3.93 -25.17 3.56
CA GLY A 269 3.50 -26.52 3.17
C GLY A 269 4.28 -27.18 2.03
N THR A 270 5.18 -26.46 1.35
CA THR A 270 6.00 -27.04 0.28
C THR A 270 7.29 -27.63 0.86
N THR A 271 7.59 -28.89 0.53
CA THR A 271 8.79 -29.63 0.97
C THR A 271 9.74 -29.86 -0.21
N PRO A 272 10.95 -30.43 -0.02
CA PRO A 272 11.84 -30.75 -1.14
C PRO A 272 11.20 -31.59 -2.25
N GLU A 273 10.25 -32.47 -1.92
CA GLU A 273 9.50 -33.26 -2.92
C GLU A 273 8.70 -32.34 -3.87
N TYR A 274 8.06 -31.29 -3.34
CA TYR A 274 7.28 -30.34 -4.14
C TYR A 274 8.19 -29.58 -5.10
N ILE A 275 9.34 -29.11 -4.60
CA ILE A 275 10.31 -28.36 -5.39
C ILE A 275 10.87 -29.24 -6.51
N GLN A 276 11.27 -30.49 -6.20
CA GLN A 276 11.77 -31.42 -7.20
C GLN A 276 10.73 -31.70 -8.30
N LYS A 277 9.49 -32.04 -7.93
CA LYS A 277 8.40 -32.32 -8.88
C LYS A 277 8.05 -31.09 -9.73
N MET A 278 8.06 -29.90 -9.13
CA MET A 278 7.86 -28.64 -9.86
C MET A 278 8.96 -28.43 -10.91
N ILE A 279 10.23 -28.59 -10.53
CA ILE A 279 11.37 -28.44 -11.45
C ILE A 279 11.27 -29.45 -12.59
N GLU A 280 10.99 -30.72 -12.30
CA GLU A 280 10.82 -31.76 -13.30
C GLU A 280 9.71 -31.45 -14.30
N ALA A 281 8.60 -30.86 -13.83
CA ALA A 281 7.46 -30.49 -14.68
C ALA A 281 7.69 -29.21 -15.51
N VAL A 282 8.56 -28.29 -15.06
CA VAL A 282 8.75 -26.97 -15.68
C VAL A 282 10.02 -26.85 -16.52
N LYS A 283 11.07 -27.64 -16.25
CA LYS A 283 12.41 -27.47 -16.87
C LYS A 283 12.43 -27.43 -18.41
N ASP A 284 11.49 -28.11 -19.07
CA ASP A 284 11.41 -28.18 -20.53
C ASP A 284 10.58 -27.02 -21.14
N ILE A 285 9.93 -26.21 -20.32
CA ILE A 285 9.24 -24.98 -20.74
C ILE A 285 10.31 -23.90 -20.97
N PRO A 286 10.34 -23.20 -22.12
CA PRO A 286 11.32 -22.15 -22.34
C PRO A 286 11.16 -20.99 -21.35
N CYS A 287 12.23 -20.66 -20.61
CA CYS A 287 12.28 -19.42 -19.84
C CYS A 287 12.44 -18.24 -20.81
N GLN A 288 11.62 -17.20 -20.65
CA GLN A 288 11.69 -15.99 -21.45
C GLN A 288 11.89 -14.77 -20.54
N PRO A 289 12.65 -13.76 -20.99
CA PRO A 289 12.75 -12.51 -20.24
C PRO A 289 11.40 -11.80 -20.21
N ASN A 290 11.15 -11.05 -19.14
CA ASN A 290 10.04 -10.12 -19.12
C ASN A 290 10.31 -8.98 -20.13
N THR A 291 9.25 -8.38 -20.65
CA THR A 291 9.26 -7.29 -21.63
C THR A 291 9.08 -5.95 -20.93
N MET A 292 9.84 -4.94 -21.37
CA MET A 292 9.64 -3.57 -20.91
C MET A 292 8.20 -3.10 -21.19
N LYS A 293 7.56 -2.52 -20.17
CA LYS A 293 6.21 -1.95 -20.26
C LYS A 293 6.30 -0.45 -20.50
N GLU A 294 5.47 0.10 -21.38
CA GLU A 294 5.47 1.53 -21.74
C GLU A 294 4.42 2.34 -20.97
N GLN A 295 3.57 1.69 -20.17
CA GLN A 295 2.53 2.35 -19.40
C GLN A 295 3.13 3.26 -18.31
N THR A 296 2.71 4.52 -18.30
CA THR A 296 2.98 5.47 -17.21
C THR A 296 1.98 5.27 -16.09
N TRP A 297 2.46 5.06 -14.87
CA TRP A 297 1.63 4.91 -13.67
C TRP A 297 2.04 5.91 -12.59
N VAL A 298 1.04 6.58 -12.01
CA VAL A 298 1.18 7.37 -10.77
C VAL A 298 0.25 6.75 -9.75
N THR A 299 0.75 6.46 -8.54
CA THR A 299 0.06 5.60 -7.59
C THR A 299 0.13 6.14 -6.18
N SER A 300 -0.94 5.89 -5.41
CA SER A 300 -1.00 6.03 -3.96
C SER A 300 -1.04 4.63 -3.32
N TYR A 301 -1.24 4.56 -2.00
CA TYR A 301 -1.44 3.30 -1.29
C TYR A 301 -2.59 2.45 -1.82
N ALA A 302 -3.65 3.03 -2.41
CA ALA A 302 -4.86 2.30 -2.83
C ALA A 302 -5.28 2.52 -4.30
N SER A 303 -4.79 3.58 -4.95
CA SER A 303 -5.17 3.96 -6.31
C SER A 303 -3.98 3.94 -7.26
N ALA A 304 -4.22 3.54 -8.50
CA ALA A 304 -3.24 3.55 -9.57
C ALA A 304 -3.84 4.23 -10.81
N VAL A 305 -3.24 5.34 -11.23
CA VAL A 305 -3.70 6.14 -12.37
C VAL A 305 -2.76 5.92 -13.54
N GLN A 306 -3.30 5.37 -14.63
CA GLN A 306 -2.56 5.21 -15.88
C GLN A 306 -2.63 6.49 -16.71
N ILE A 307 -1.50 7.13 -16.99
CA ILE A 307 -1.43 8.31 -17.87
C ILE A 307 -1.30 7.85 -19.33
N GLY A 308 -1.98 8.56 -20.24
CA GLY A 308 -1.84 8.40 -21.69
C GLY A 308 -2.92 7.52 -22.35
N LYS A 309 -3.55 6.60 -21.60
CA LYS A 309 -4.69 5.79 -22.10
C LYS A 309 -5.97 6.63 -22.26
N LYS A 310 -6.24 7.46 -21.26
CA LYS A 310 -7.30 8.48 -21.21
C LYS A 310 -6.67 9.74 -20.62
N ALA A 311 -7.19 10.91 -20.98
CA ALA A 311 -6.78 12.13 -20.30
C ALA A 311 -7.08 12.06 -18.80
N VAL A 312 -6.19 12.62 -17.99
CA VAL A 312 -6.26 12.59 -16.53
C VAL A 312 -6.51 13.99 -16.00
N VAL A 313 -7.44 14.14 -15.05
CA VAL A 313 -7.65 15.39 -14.31
C VAL A 313 -6.75 15.43 -13.09
N ILE A 314 -5.92 16.48 -13.01
CA ILE A 314 -5.11 16.80 -11.84
C ILE A 314 -5.73 18.01 -11.14
N GLY A 315 -6.13 17.85 -9.88
CA GLY A 315 -6.74 18.93 -9.09
C GLY A 315 -5.71 19.98 -8.64
N GLU A 316 -5.90 21.25 -9.03
CA GLU A 316 -4.95 22.36 -8.78
C GLU A 316 -5.21 23.18 -7.50
N ARG A 317 -6.17 22.78 -6.65
CA ARG A 317 -6.65 23.66 -5.58
C ARG A 317 -5.76 23.72 -4.33
N ILE A 318 -4.94 22.70 -4.06
CA ILE A 318 -4.00 22.66 -2.93
C ILE A 318 -2.76 23.48 -3.32
N ASN A 319 -2.95 24.79 -3.38
CA ASN A 319 -1.94 25.74 -3.83
C ASN A 319 -2.24 27.14 -3.23
N PRO A 320 -1.31 27.75 -2.46
CA PRO A 320 -1.52 29.04 -1.79
C PRO A 320 -1.50 30.26 -2.73
N THR A 321 -1.07 30.11 -3.98
CA THR A 321 -0.87 31.22 -4.92
C THR A 321 -2.17 32.00 -5.16
N GLY A 322 -2.19 33.27 -4.75
CA GLY A 322 -3.36 34.15 -4.90
C GLY A 322 -4.55 33.82 -3.98
N LYS A 323 -4.44 32.85 -3.08
CA LYS A 323 -5.55 32.37 -2.22
C LYS A 323 -5.34 32.74 -0.75
N LYS A 324 -5.81 33.92 -0.33
CA LYS A 324 -5.64 34.44 1.04
C LYS A 324 -6.05 33.46 2.15
N ARG A 325 -7.20 32.78 1.99
CA ARG A 325 -7.68 31.80 2.98
C ARG A 325 -6.71 30.61 3.13
N PHE A 326 -6.20 30.10 2.01
CA PHE A 326 -5.26 28.97 1.98
C PHE A 326 -3.90 29.37 2.56
N GLN A 327 -3.40 30.57 2.23
CA GLN A 327 -2.19 31.12 2.84
C GLN A 327 -2.33 31.23 4.37
N GLN A 328 -3.49 31.69 4.86
CA GLN A 328 -3.76 31.75 6.30
C GLN A 328 -3.79 30.35 6.93
N ALA A 329 -4.41 29.37 6.26
CA ALA A 329 -4.46 28.00 6.74
C ALA A 329 -3.06 27.38 6.88
N LEU A 330 -2.15 27.61 5.92
CA LEU A 330 -0.76 27.17 6.03
C LEU A 330 -0.04 27.81 7.23
N ARG A 331 -0.16 29.14 7.40
CA ARG A 331 0.46 29.86 8.54
C ARG A 331 -0.03 29.35 9.89
N ASN A 332 -1.32 29.07 9.99
CA ASN A 332 -1.96 28.63 11.22
C ASN A 332 -1.91 27.12 11.43
N LYS A 333 -1.31 26.36 10.49
CA LYS A 333 -1.34 24.88 10.47
C LYS A 333 -2.77 24.31 10.55
N GLU A 334 -3.73 24.94 9.90
CA GLU A 334 -5.13 24.48 9.81
C GLU A 334 -5.26 23.36 8.76
N PHE A 335 -4.73 22.17 9.08
CA PHE A 335 -4.68 21.04 8.15
C PHE A 335 -6.04 20.58 7.68
N ASP A 336 -7.07 20.62 8.53
CA ASP A 336 -8.44 20.23 8.15
C ASP A 336 -8.96 20.99 6.93
N TYR A 337 -8.60 22.28 6.79
CA TYR A 337 -8.94 23.04 5.60
C TYR A 337 -8.19 22.54 4.36
N ILE A 338 -6.91 22.19 4.49
CA ILE A 338 -6.08 21.64 3.40
C ILE A 338 -6.65 20.29 2.96
N LEU A 339 -7.00 19.43 3.92
CA LEU A 339 -7.59 18.12 3.68
C LEU A 339 -8.99 18.23 3.03
N SER A 340 -9.81 19.21 3.44
CA SER A 340 -11.10 19.47 2.78
C SER A 340 -10.92 19.79 1.29
N GLN A 341 -9.91 20.57 0.93
CA GLN A 341 -9.63 20.89 -0.48
C GLN A 341 -9.21 19.65 -1.28
N ALA A 342 -8.59 18.65 -0.66
CA ALA A 342 -8.29 17.38 -1.33
C ALA A 342 -9.57 16.59 -1.62
N LEU A 343 -10.42 16.41 -0.61
CA LEU A 343 -11.65 15.64 -0.72
C LEU A 343 -12.68 16.28 -1.65
N GLU A 344 -12.82 17.60 -1.60
CA GLU A 344 -13.69 18.36 -2.53
C GLU A 344 -13.29 18.16 -4.00
N GLN A 345 -11.99 17.99 -4.26
CA GLN A 345 -11.49 17.74 -5.61
C GLN A 345 -11.68 16.28 -6.03
N GLU A 346 -11.45 15.34 -5.12
CA GLU A 346 -11.75 13.91 -5.33
C GLU A 346 -13.23 13.70 -5.69
N GLU A 347 -14.15 14.29 -4.93
CA GLU A 347 -15.60 14.23 -5.20
C GLU A 347 -15.99 14.92 -6.51
N ALA A 348 -15.23 15.94 -6.91
CA ALA A 348 -15.42 16.60 -8.21
C ALA A 348 -14.85 15.82 -9.39
N GLY A 349 -14.12 14.71 -9.15
CA GLY A 349 -13.59 13.81 -10.16
C GLY A 349 -12.11 14.02 -10.49
N ALA A 350 -11.34 14.67 -9.62
CA ALA A 350 -9.88 14.64 -9.74
C ALA A 350 -9.37 13.19 -9.61
N GLN A 351 -8.32 12.87 -10.36
CA GLN A 351 -7.68 11.56 -10.33
C GLN A 351 -6.29 11.62 -9.70
N ILE A 352 -5.64 12.78 -9.75
CA ILE A 352 -4.38 13.10 -9.06
C ILE A 352 -4.57 14.47 -8.40
N LEU A 353 -3.91 14.72 -7.27
CA LEU A 353 -3.93 16.02 -6.61
C LEU A 353 -2.55 16.69 -6.72
N ASP A 354 -2.50 17.91 -7.26
CA ASP A 354 -1.32 18.76 -7.19
C ASP A 354 -1.22 19.36 -5.79
N VAL A 355 -0.04 19.27 -5.17
CA VAL A 355 0.21 19.68 -3.78
C VAL A 355 1.36 20.67 -3.75
N ASN A 356 1.01 21.95 -3.63
CA ASN A 356 1.94 23.05 -3.45
C ASN A 356 1.68 23.72 -2.08
N VAL A 357 2.71 23.81 -1.25
CA VAL A 357 2.66 24.50 0.05
C VAL A 357 3.67 25.65 0.14
N GLY A 358 4.18 26.10 -1.01
CA GLY A 358 5.19 27.14 -1.11
C GLY A 358 4.65 28.49 -0.63
N LEU A 359 5.15 28.96 0.51
CA LEU A 359 4.81 30.25 1.07
C LEU A 359 6.06 30.85 1.76
N PRO A 360 6.49 32.09 1.45
CA PRO A 360 7.80 32.62 1.90
C PRO A 360 8.03 32.64 3.42
N ASP A 361 6.95 32.71 4.21
CA ASP A 361 6.97 32.81 5.66
C ASP A 361 6.61 31.49 6.38
N VAL A 362 6.64 30.37 5.66
CA VAL A 362 6.43 29.01 6.19
C VAL A 362 7.65 28.15 5.87
N ASP A 363 8.03 27.27 6.79
CA ASP A 363 9.01 26.22 6.52
C ASP A 363 8.40 25.20 5.54
N GLU A 364 8.73 25.35 4.26
CA GLU A 364 8.20 24.52 3.19
C GLU A 364 8.57 23.05 3.36
N ALA A 365 9.74 22.73 3.92
CA ALA A 365 10.18 21.35 4.07
C ALA A 365 9.37 20.60 5.10
N GLU A 366 9.15 21.19 6.28
CA GLU A 366 8.32 20.58 7.32
C GLU A 366 6.83 20.62 6.93
N MET A 367 6.36 21.72 6.34
CA MET A 367 4.95 21.82 5.91
C MET A 367 4.60 20.80 4.82
N MET A 368 5.50 20.58 3.86
CA MET A 368 5.27 19.59 2.79
C MET A 368 5.23 18.19 3.37
N LYS A 369 6.17 17.86 4.26
CA LYS A 369 6.20 16.59 4.99
C LYS A 369 4.91 16.33 5.77
N GLU A 370 4.47 17.28 6.61
CA GLU A 370 3.23 17.15 7.38
C GLU A 370 2.01 17.02 6.44
N THR A 371 1.97 17.81 5.36
CA THR A 371 0.85 17.82 4.40
C THR A 371 0.73 16.49 3.66
N VAL A 372 1.84 15.94 3.15
CA VAL A 372 1.86 14.67 2.42
C VAL A 372 1.43 13.51 3.30
N VAL A 373 1.96 13.42 4.53
CA VAL A 373 1.61 12.36 5.48
C VAL A 373 0.12 12.39 5.83
N ARG A 374 -0.45 13.58 6.05
CA ARG A 374 -1.88 13.72 6.35
C ARG A 374 -2.77 13.46 5.13
N LEU A 375 -2.39 13.96 3.95
CA LEU A 375 -3.14 13.75 2.71
C LEU A 375 -3.22 12.28 2.33
N GLN A 376 -2.10 11.54 2.38
CA GLN A 376 -2.10 10.12 2.05
C GLN A 376 -2.87 9.27 3.06
N ASN A 377 -3.14 9.79 4.26
CA ASN A 377 -4.02 9.14 5.21
C ASN A 377 -5.48 9.26 4.73
N VAL A 378 -5.97 10.50 4.54
CA VAL A 378 -7.40 10.75 4.22
C VAL A 378 -7.79 10.42 2.79
N CYS A 379 -6.87 10.56 1.83
CA CYS A 379 -7.20 10.55 0.41
C CYS A 379 -6.49 9.41 -0.30
N ALA A 380 -7.26 8.64 -1.07
CA ALA A 380 -6.74 7.53 -1.86
C ALA A 380 -6.16 8.00 -3.21
N LEU A 381 -6.28 9.28 -3.59
CA LEU A 381 -5.73 9.76 -4.86
C LEU A 381 -4.21 9.88 -4.83
N PRO A 382 -3.51 9.56 -5.93
CA PRO A 382 -2.09 9.85 -6.05
C PRO A 382 -1.80 11.36 -5.98
N LEU A 383 -0.59 11.70 -5.55
CA LEU A 383 -0.15 13.09 -5.37
C LEU A 383 0.90 13.47 -6.42
N GLN A 384 0.75 14.69 -6.94
CA GLN A 384 1.79 15.42 -7.64
C GLN A 384 2.43 16.41 -6.65
N ILE A 385 3.67 16.15 -6.25
CA ILE A 385 4.42 16.97 -5.32
C ILE A 385 4.97 18.17 -6.08
N ASP A 386 4.44 19.36 -5.80
CA ASP A 386 4.80 20.62 -6.48
C ASP A 386 5.65 21.51 -5.56
N THR A 387 6.96 21.48 -5.78
CA THR A 387 7.92 22.30 -5.02
C THR A 387 9.22 22.51 -5.79
N GLY A 388 9.81 23.70 -5.62
CA GLY A 388 11.17 24.01 -6.06
C GLY A 388 12.22 23.81 -4.96
N ASN A 389 11.82 23.46 -3.74
CA ASN A 389 12.69 23.23 -2.61
C ASN A 389 13.12 21.76 -2.56
N LEU A 390 14.42 21.49 -2.71
CA LEU A 390 14.96 20.13 -2.77
C LEU A 390 14.81 19.35 -1.46
N GLU A 391 14.89 20.03 -0.31
CA GLU A 391 14.70 19.41 1.00
C GLU A 391 13.23 19.01 1.20
N ALA A 392 12.30 19.89 0.83
CA ALA A 392 10.87 19.59 0.84
C ALA A 392 10.53 18.42 -0.10
N LEU A 393 11.13 18.40 -1.29
CA LEU A 393 10.96 17.32 -2.26
C LEU A 393 11.48 15.98 -1.72
N GLU A 394 12.70 15.95 -1.19
CA GLU A 394 13.27 14.71 -0.63
C GLU A 394 12.45 14.18 0.56
N ASN A 395 12.07 15.06 1.49
CA ASN A 395 11.25 14.67 2.65
C ASN A 395 9.89 14.10 2.23
N ALA A 396 9.23 14.73 1.25
CA ALA A 396 7.98 14.23 0.68
C ALA A 396 8.15 12.88 0.00
N LEU A 397 9.14 12.75 -0.90
CA LEU A 397 9.38 11.53 -1.66
C LEU A 397 9.74 10.35 -0.76
N ARG A 398 10.47 10.58 0.33
CA ARG A 398 10.83 9.55 1.30
C ARG A 398 9.61 8.94 2.00
N LEU A 399 8.66 9.78 2.41
CA LEU A 399 7.49 9.38 3.21
C LEU A 399 6.24 9.06 2.36
N TYR A 400 6.26 9.37 1.07
CA TYR A 400 5.09 9.13 0.22
C TYR A 400 4.81 7.62 0.02
N ASN A 401 3.59 7.15 0.31
CA ASN A 401 3.19 5.76 0.05
C ASN A 401 2.64 5.58 -1.38
N GLY A 402 3.49 5.14 -2.31
CA GLY A 402 3.18 4.94 -3.72
C GLY A 402 4.27 5.48 -4.66
N LYS A 403 3.96 5.57 -5.95
CA LYS A 403 4.80 6.22 -6.97
C LYS A 403 4.26 7.63 -7.25
N PRO A 404 4.88 8.70 -6.72
CA PRO A 404 4.38 10.05 -6.87
C PRO A 404 4.67 10.61 -8.27
N MET A 405 4.02 11.73 -8.57
CA MET A 405 4.43 12.63 -9.64
C MET A 405 5.21 13.80 -9.03
N VAL A 406 6.26 14.29 -9.70
CA VAL A 406 7.08 15.43 -9.24
C VAL A 406 6.94 16.58 -10.21
N ASN A 407 6.47 17.71 -9.70
CA ASN A 407 6.39 18.99 -10.39
C ASN A 407 7.43 19.95 -9.76
N SER A 408 8.57 20.21 -10.37
CA SER A 408 9.02 19.74 -11.69
C SER A 408 10.54 19.78 -11.83
N VAL A 409 11.03 19.25 -12.94
CA VAL A 409 12.36 19.53 -13.48
C VAL A 409 12.23 20.46 -14.70
N ASN A 410 13.28 21.22 -15.03
CA ASN A 410 13.34 21.99 -16.26
C ASN A 410 14.65 21.74 -17.01
N GLY A 411 14.77 22.29 -18.21
CA GLY A 411 15.90 22.09 -19.12
C GLY A 411 17.22 22.71 -18.66
N LYS A 412 17.28 23.43 -17.53
CA LYS A 412 18.54 23.93 -16.96
C LYS A 412 19.36 22.76 -16.40
N LEU A 413 20.68 22.77 -16.64
CA LEU A 413 21.54 21.69 -16.17
C LEU A 413 21.46 21.48 -14.65
N ASP A 414 21.60 22.55 -13.86
CA ASP A 414 21.55 22.49 -12.39
C ASP A 414 20.22 21.93 -11.87
N SER A 415 19.10 22.19 -12.57
CA SER A 415 17.79 21.63 -12.20
C SER A 415 17.74 20.11 -12.43
N MET A 416 18.25 19.64 -13.56
CA MET A 416 18.29 18.21 -13.87
C MET A 416 19.24 17.46 -12.93
N GLU A 417 20.42 18.03 -12.66
CA GLU A 417 21.43 17.42 -11.80
C GLU A 417 21.03 17.35 -10.33
N SER A 418 20.14 18.24 -9.88
CA SER A 418 19.60 18.22 -8.51
C SER A 418 18.35 17.34 -8.36
N VAL A 419 17.44 17.36 -9.33
CA VAL A 419 16.15 16.64 -9.24
C VAL A 419 16.27 15.17 -9.64
N PHE A 420 16.98 14.82 -10.73
CA PHE A 420 17.02 13.43 -11.20
C PHE A 420 17.62 12.42 -10.23
N PRO A 421 18.62 12.73 -9.38
CA PRO A 421 19.05 11.81 -8.33
C PRO A 421 17.92 11.44 -7.36
N LEU A 422 17.04 12.39 -7.01
CA LEU A 422 15.89 12.12 -6.14
C LEU A 422 14.85 11.25 -6.84
N ILE A 423 14.57 11.52 -8.12
CA ILE A 423 13.68 10.67 -8.95
C ILE A 423 14.24 9.25 -9.07
N GLN A 424 15.56 9.12 -9.25
CA GLN A 424 16.23 7.83 -9.35
C GLN A 424 16.14 7.05 -8.03
N LYS A 425 16.33 7.72 -6.89
CA LYS A 425 16.34 7.12 -5.55
C LYS A 425 14.95 6.70 -5.09
N TYR A 426 13.96 7.57 -5.20
CA TYR A 426 12.62 7.36 -4.62
C TYR A 426 11.58 6.87 -5.61
N GLY A 427 11.88 6.90 -6.92
CA GLY A 427 10.99 6.43 -7.98
C GLY A 427 9.77 7.32 -8.16
N ALA A 428 9.79 8.19 -9.16
CA ALA A 428 8.66 9.08 -9.45
C ALA A 428 8.48 9.31 -10.95
N VAL A 429 7.27 9.73 -11.33
CA VAL A 429 7.01 10.30 -12.66
C VAL A 429 7.39 11.78 -12.61
N VAL A 430 8.29 12.25 -13.45
CA VAL A 430 8.78 13.63 -13.41
C VAL A 430 8.15 14.51 -14.50
N VAL A 431 7.67 15.70 -14.11
CA VAL A 431 7.20 16.73 -15.03
C VAL A 431 8.39 17.54 -15.53
N GLY A 432 8.64 17.51 -16.84
CA GLY A 432 9.67 18.29 -17.51
C GLY A 432 9.12 19.57 -18.15
N LEU A 433 9.47 20.73 -17.60
CA LEU A 433 9.09 22.03 -18.15
C LEU A 433 9.96 22.40 -19.36
N CYS A 434 9.34 22.80 -20.46
CA CYS A 434 10.02 23.23 -21.69
C CYS A 434 10.68 24.63 -21.60
N LEU A 435 11.49 24.87 -20.56
CA LEU A 435 12.30 26.08 -20.37
C LEU A 435 13.73 25.71 -20.01
N ASP A 436 14.68 26.58 -20.31
CA ASP A 436 16.11 26.35 -20.05
C ASP A 436 16.80 27.62 -19.52
N GLU A 437 18.12 27.72 -19.65
CA GLU A 437 18.93 28.86 -19.23
C GLU A 437 18.51 30.17 -19.94
N SER A 438 17.94 30.07 -21.15
CA SER A 438 17.43 31.21 -21.93
C SER A 438 15.98 31.57 -21.59
N GLY A 439 15.36 30.88 -20.63
CA GLY A 439 13.96 31.07 -20.25
C GLY A 439 13.00 30.25 -21.10
N ILE A 440 11.78 30.77 -21.29
CA ILE A 440 10.71 30.06 -22.02
C ILE A 440 10.81 30.38 -23.53
N PRO A 441 11.00 29.38 -24.41
CA PRO A 441 11.05 29.62 -25.83
C PRO A 441 9.69 30.03 -26.41
N SER A 442 9.74 30.95 -27.39
CA SER A 442 8.57 31.46 -28.11
C SER A 442 8.06 30.55 -29.24
N THR A 443 8.74 29.44 -29.53
CA THR A 443 8.40 28.53 -30.64
C THR A 443 8.36 27.09 -30.15
N SER A 444 7.41 26.32 -30.65
CA SER A 444 7.24 24.88 -30.33
C SER A 444 8.48 24.05 -30.66
N LYS A 445 9.16 24.34 -31.78
CA LYS A 445 10.39 23.64 -32.18
C LYS A 445 11.49 23.72 -31.12
N LYS A 446 11.64 24.91 -30.50
CA LYS A 446 12.60 25.10 -29.41
C LYS A 446 12.14 24.44 -28.11
N ARG A 447 10.83 24.49 -27.80
CA ARG A 447 10.26 23.76 -26.65
C ARG A 447 10.49 22.25 -26.78
N LEU A 448 10.28 21.68 -27.97
CA LEU A 448 10.56 20.28 -28.28
C LEU A 448 12.04 19.93 -28.11
N ALA A 449 12.96 20.80 -28.53
CA ALA A 449 14.40 20.58 -28.33
C ALA A 449 14.78 20.54 -26.84
N ILE A 450 14.14 21.36 -26.00
CA ILE A 450 14.31 21.30 -24.55
C ILE A 450 13.72 20.00 -23.98
N ALA A 451 12.53 19.59 -24.42
CA ALA A 451 11.93 18.32 -24.02
C ALA A 451 12.85 17.12 -24.38
N GLN A 452 13.46 17.14 -25.57
CA GLN A 452 14.48 16.15 -25.97
C GLN A 452 15.69 16.15 -25.04
N LYS A 453 16.22 17.33 -24.70
CA LYS A 453 17.33 17.50 -23.74
C LYS A 453 16.98 16.87 -22.38
N ILE A 454 15.78 17.13 -21.86
CA ILE A 454 15.32 16.58 -20.58
C ILE A 454 15.22 15.05 -20.65
N VAL A 455 14.57 14.50 -21.67
CA VAL A 455 14.41 13.04 -21.83
C VAL A 455 15.76 12.34 -21.97
N GLN A 456 16.67 12.91 -22.75
CA GLN A 456 18.03 12.35 -22.92
C GLN A 456 18.80 12.38 -21.61
N LYS A 457 18.75 13.49 -20.87
CA LYS A 457 19.45 13.61 -19.58
C LYS A 457 18.86 12.66 -18.54
N ALA A 458 17.54 12.52 -18.49
CA ALA A 458 16.86 11.58 -17.60
C ALA A 458 17.30 10.11 -17.86
N GLN A 459 17.52 9.74 -19.12
CA GLN A 459 18.02 8.42 -19.50
C GLN A 459 19.40 8.12 -18.91
N GLU A 460 20.27 9.11 -18.72
CA GLU A 460 21.58 8.95 -18.07
C GLU A 460 21.46 8.50 -16.60
N TYR A 461 20.35 8.85 -15.93
CA TYR A 461 19.99 8.40 -14.58
C TYR A 461 19.16 7.10 -14.58
N GLY A 462 18.97 6.49 -15.75
CA GLY A 462 18.13 5.32 -15.94
C GLY A 462 16.63 5.60 -15.76
N ILE A 463 16.19 6.85 -15.87
CA ILE A 463 14.76 7.23 -15.85
C ILE A 463 14.20 6.98 -17.25
N GLN A 464 13.15 6.16 -17.33
CA GLN A 464 12.56 5.72 -18.58
C GLN A 464 11.59 6.77 -19.13
N LYS A 465 11.35 6.77 -20.44
CA LYS A 465 10.37 7.68 -21.08
C LYS A 465 8.97 7.61 -20.45
N LYS A 466 8.56 6.42 -20.02
CA LYS A 466 7.26 6.22 -19.34
C LYS A 466 7.15 6.93 -18.00
N ASP A 467 8.27 7.35 -17.41
CA ASP A 467 8.32 8.08 -16.14
C ASP A 467 8.56 9.58 -16.35
N ILE A 468 8.33 10.09 -17.57
CA ILE A 468 8.48 11.50 -17.93
C ILE A 468 7.17 12.00 -18.55
N VAL A 469 6.72 13.16 -18.07
CA VAL A 469 5.61 13.90 -18.64
C VAL A 469 6.09 15.31 -18.97
N ILE A 470 5.80 15.82 -20.17
CA ILE A 470 6.33 17.10 -20.61
C ILE A 470 5.26 18.18 -20.51
N ASP A 471 5.60 19.29 -19.85
CA ASP A 471 4.77 20.48 -19.83
C ASP A 471 5.09 21.38 -21.02
N GLY A 472 4.10 21.57 -21.89
CA GLY A 472 4.19 22.41 -23.08
C GLY A 472 4.23 23.92 -22.78
N LEU A 473 4.03 24.33 -21.52
CA LEU A 473 3.96 25.68 -20.97
C LEU A 473 2.82 26.53 -21.56
N ALA A 474 1.67 26.51 -20.88
CA ALA A 474 0.54 27.38 -21.19
C ALA A 474 0.88 28.85 -20.83
N MET A 475 0.97 29.69 -21.86
CA MET A 475 1.33 31.11 -21.71
C MET A 475 0.11 32.01 -21.74
N THR A 476 0.09 33.04 -20.90
CA THR A 476 -0.99 34.01 -20.82
C THR A 476 -1.22 34.75 -22.15
N ILE A 477 -2.39 34.55 -22.77
CA ILE A 477 -2.67 35.12 -24.11
C ILE A 477 -2.83 36.65 -24.12
N SER A 478 -3.11 37.24 -22.96
CA SER A 478 -3.22 38.71 -22.83
C SER A 478 -1.87 39.42 -23.00
N SER A 479 -0.76 38.74 -22.71
CA SER A 479 0.61 39.26 -22.89
C SER A 479 1.37 38.57 -24.02
N GLN A 480 0.96 37.37 -24.43
CA GLN A 480 1.57 36.59 -25.50
C GLN A 480 0.51 36.08 -26.48
N PRO A 481 0.15 36.85 -27.53
CA PRO A 481 -0.95 36.53 -28.44
C PRO A 481 -0.84 35.15 -29.11
N ASP A 482 0.38 34.74 -29.49
CA ASP A 482 0.64 33.44 -30.12
C ASP A 482 0.76 32.28 -29.11
N GLY A 483 0.71 32.56 -27.82
CA GLY A 483 1.03 31.62 -26.74
C GLY A 483 0.18 30.35 -26.76
N ALA A 484 -1.12 30.49 -27.03
CA ALA A 484 -2.03 29.35 -27.15
C ALA A 484 -1.62 28.41 -28.30
N LEU A 485 -1.41 28.97 -29.50
CA LEU A 485 -1.07 28.22 -30.71
C LEU A 485 0.27 27.48 -30.56
N VAL A 486 1.28 28.16 -30.01
CA VAL A 486 2.59 27.57 -29.73
C VAL A 486 2.49 26.42 -28.73
N THR A 487 1.65 26.56 -27.71
CA THR A 487 1.44 25.51 -26.71
C THR A 487 0.79 24.27 -27.33
N LEU A 488 -0.29 24.44 -28.10
CA LEU A 488 -1.00 23.35 -28.76
C LEU A 488 -0.10 22.59 -29.76
N ASP A 489 0.66 23.31 -30.58
CA ASP A 489 1.64 22.72 -31.50
C ASP A 489 2.78 22.00 -30.76
N THR A 490 3.17 22.48 -29.57
CA THR A 490 4.15 21.79 -28.72
C THR A 490 3.61 20.47 -28.19
N LEU A 491 2.36 20.44 -27.70
CA LEU A 491 1.73 19.20 -27.21
C LEU A 491 1.70 18.13 -28.30
N GLN A 492 1.29 18.52 -29.51
CA GLN A 492 1.20 17.62 -30.65
C GLN A 492 2.58 17.03 -30.98
N LYS A 493 3.59 17.88 -31.14
CA LYS A 493 4.96 17.45 -31.45
C LYS A 493 5.59 16.57 -30.39
N VAL A 494 5.38 16.87 -29.11
CA VAL A 494 5.87 16.01 -28.03
C VAL A 494 5.27 14.61 -28.13
N LYS A 495 3.96 14.52 -28.39
CA LYS A 495 3.27 13.23 -28.50
C LYS A 495 3.70 12.45 -29.74
N GLU A 496 3.81 13.11 -30.89
CA GLU A 496 4.16 12.48 -32.17
C GLU A 496 5.65 12.15 -32.29
N GLU A 497 6.54 13.02 -31.82
CA GLU A 497 7.99 12.90 -32.05
C GLU A 497 8.75 12.28 -30.87
N LEU A 498 8.33 12.51 -29.62
CA LEU A 498 9.01 11.95 -28.42
C LEU A 498 8.34 10.70 -27.87
N ASN A 499 7.06 10.51 -28.17
CA ASN A 499 6.21 9.46 -27.62
C ASN A 499 6.23 9.46 -26.09
N VAL A 500 6.02 10.63 -25.50
CA VAL A 500 5.88 10.83 -24.04
C VAL A 500 4.56 11.53 -23.75
N SER A 501 4.04 11.32 -22.55
CA SER A 501 2.82 11.98 -22.09
C SER A 501 3.04 13.48 -21.89
N THR A 502 1.96 14.26 -21.93
CA THR A 502 2.00 15.72 -21.80
C THR A 502 1.11 16.22 -20.66
N ILE A 503 1.48 17.34 -20.05
CA ILE A 503 0.74 18.01 -18.98
C ILE A 503 0.62 19.51 -19.24
N LEU A 504 -0.41 20.16 -18.70
CA LEU A 504 -0.53 21.62 -18.69
C LEU A 504 -1.26 22.11 -17.43
N GLY A 505 -0.72 23.16 -16.84
CA GLY A 505 -1.47 24.15 -16.04
C GLY A 505 -2.43 24.95 -16.91
N VAL A 506 -3.62 24.42 -17.18
CA VAL A 506 -4.55 24.99 -18.17
C VAL A 506 -5.00 26.40 -17.78
N SER A 507 -5.21 26.63 -16.48
CA SER A 507 -5.67 27.91 -15.93
C SER A 507 -4.72 29.09 -16.22
N ASN A 508 -3.46 28.84 -16.57
CA ASN A 508 -2.47 29.89 -16.85
C ASN A 508 -2.80 30.69 -18.11
N ILE A 509 -3.51 30.10 -19.07
CA ILE A 509 -3.81 30.71 -20.37
C ILE A 509 -4.55 32.04 -20.26
N SER A 510 -5.38 32.21 -19.22
CA SER A 510 -6.36 33.29 -19.09
C SER A 510 -5.98 34.37 -18.06
N PHE A 511 -4.77 34.36 -17.51
CA PHE A 511 -4.38 35.38 -16.53
C PHE A 511 -4.57 36.81 -17.07
N GLY A 512 -5.14 37.69 -16.23
CA GLY A 512 -5.42 39.08 -16.59
C GLY A 512 -6.67 39.30 -17.47
N LEU A 513 -7.44 38.26 -17.80
CA LEU A 513 -8.68 38.38 -18.58
C LEU A 513 -9.93 38.18 -17.71
N PRO A 514 -11.07 38.82 -18.05
CA PRO A 514 -12.35 38.56 -17.39
C PRO A 514 -12.94 37.20 -17.83
N GLN A 515 -13.85 36.64 -17.03
CA GLN A 515 -14.57 35.38 -17.34
C GLN A 515 -13.62 34.24 -17.76
N ARG A 516 -12.58 34.03 -16.97
CA ARG A 516 -11.48 33.11 -17.24
C ARG A 516 -11.94 31.69 -17.53
N GLU A 517 -13.01 31.24 -16.87
CA GLU A 517 -13.59 29.90 -17.08
C GLU A 517 -13.97 29.62 -18.53
N ILE A 518 -14.39 30.63 -19.30
CA ILE A 518 -14.75 30.46 -20.71
C ILE A 518 -13.48 30.11 -21.51
N ILE A 519 -12.45 30.95 -21.40
CA ILE A 519 -11.19 30.77 -22.13
C ILE A 519 -10.53 29.45 -21.74
N ASN A 520 -10.47 29.16 -20.43
CA ASN A 520 -9.89 27.92 -19.92
C ASN A 520 -10.59 26.68 -20.49
N SER A 521 -11.93 26.69 -20.57
CA SER A 521 -12.71 25.52 -21.00
C SER A 521 -12.57 25.22 -22.50
N TYR A 522 -12.58 26.26 -23.33
CA TYR A 522 -12.31 26.09 -24.77
C TYR A 522 -10.87 25.69 -25.03
N PHE A 523 -9.91 26.32 -24.34
CA PHE A 523 -8.50 25.97 -24.45
C PHE A 523 -8.22 24.54 -23.99
N LEU A 524 -8.86 24.09 -22.91
CA LEU A 524 -8.80 22.69 -22.45
C LEU A 524 -9.20 21.72 -23.56
N SER A 525 -10.35 21.97 -24.20
CA SER A 525 -10.86 21.11 -25.27
C SER A 525 -9.89 21.05 -26.46
N MET A 526 -9.31 22.20 -26.84
CA MET A 526 -8.29 22.28 -27.90
C MET A 526 -7.00 21.55 -27.50
N ALA A 527 -6.57 21.67 -26.24
CA ALA A 527 -5.37 21.02 -25.74
C ALA A 527 -5.52 19.50 -25.68
N LEU A 528 -6.66 19.00 -25.21
CA LEU A 528 -7.00 17.57 -25.24
C LEU A 528 -6.93 17.00 -26.66
N GLN A 529 -7.55 17.69 -27.62
CA GLN A 529 -7.46 17.32 -29.03
C GLN A 529 -6.02 17.35 -29.57
N SER A 530 -5.18 18.28 -29.09
CA SER A 530 -3.78 18.44 -29.49
C SER A 530 -2.82 17.50 -28.76
N GLY A 531 -3.34 16.57 -27.95
CA GLY A 531 -2.54 15.51 -27.32
C GLY A 531 -2.30 15.66 -25.83
N LEU A 532 -2.94 16.62 -25.14
CA LEU A 532 -2.85 16.76 -23.68
C LEU A 532 -3.23 15.45 -22.97
N SER A 533 -2.35 14.95 -22.10
CA SER A 533 -2.56 13.69 -21.36
C SER A 533 -2.96 13.92 -19.90
N CYS A 534 -2.46 14.98 -19.27
CA CYS A 534 -2.83 15.41 -17.92
C CYS A 534 -3.26 16.88 -17.94
N ALA A 535 -4.46 17.18 -17.44
CA ALA A 535 -4.96 18.54 -17.32
C ALA A 535 -4.97 18.97 -15.85
N MET A 536 -4.10 19.91 -15.48
CA MET A 536 -4.17 20.57 -14.18
C MET A 536 -5.25 21.65 -14.26
N ILE A 537 -6.37 21.40 -13.57
CA ILE A 537 -7.57 22.23 -13.60
C ILE A 537 -8.23 22.25 -12.22
N ASN A 538 -9.12 23.22 -11.99
CA ASN A 538 -10.05 23.17 -10.87
C ASN A 538 -11.25 22.27 -11.23
N PRO A 539 -11.36 21.04 -10.69
CA PRO A 539 -12.43 20.10 -11.04
C PRO A 539 -13.80 20.57 -10.56
N ASN A 540 -13.88 21.45 -9.56
CA ASN A 540 -15.13 22.03 -9.07
C ASN A 540 -15.68 23.12 -10.01
N ASN A 541 -14.92 23.55 -11.04
CA ASN A 541 -15.42 24.47 -12.05
C ASN A 541 -16.32 23.71 -13.06
N GLU A 542 -17.61 24.03 -13.04
CA GLU A 542 -18.61 23.32 -13.84
C GLU A 542 -18.37 23.42 -15.35
N MET A 543 -17.90 24.56 -15.85
CA MET A 543 -17.64 24.75 -17.28
C MET A 543 -16.43 23.93 -17.73
N MET A 544 -15.38 23.89 -16.91
CA MET A 544 -14.20 23.06 -17.15
C MET A 544 -14.54 21.58 -17.14
N LYS A 545 -15.34 21.13 -16.16
CA LYS A 545 -15.80 19.73 -16.07
C LYS A 545 -16.62 19.34 -17.30
N LYS A 546 -17.58 20.18 -17.71
CA LYS A 546 -18.38 19.97 -18.93
C LYS A 546 -17.50 19.88 -20.17
N ALA A 547 -16.51 20.76 -20.30
CA ALA A 547 -15.57 20.73 -21.42
C ALA A 547 -14.72 19.45 -21.43
N PHE A 548 -14.25 18.99 -20.27
CA PHE A 548 -13.51 17.75 -20.14
C PHE A 548 -14.37 16.54 -20.52
N ASP A 549 -15.54 16.37 -19.89
CA ASP A 549 -16.43 15.23 -20.13
C ASP A 549 -16.88 15.16 -21.60
N ALA A 550 -17.26 16.30 -22.19
CA ALA A 550 -17.63 16.38 -23.60
C ALA A 550 -16.45 16.02 -24.51
N SER A 551 -15.24 16.48 -24.20
CA SER A 551 -14.03 16.11 -24.95
C SER A 551 -13.75 14.61 -24.87
N MET A 552 -13.92 14.00 -23.69
CA MET A 552 -13.75 12.54 -23.53
C MET A 552 -14.75 11.76 -24.38
N ALA A 553 -16.01 12.18 -24.44
CA ALA A 553 -17.02 11.57 -25.30
C ALA A 553 -16.69 11.75 -26.80
N LEU A 554 -16.36 12.98 -27.22
CA LEU A 554 -16.02 13.29 -28.62
C LEU A 554 -14.78 12.55 -29.12
N MET A 555 -13.79 12.36 -28.26
CA MET A 555 -12.53 11.67 -28.58
C MET A 555 -12.61 10.14 -28.40
N ASN A 556 -13.80 9.59 -28.13
CA ASN A 556 -14.01 8.15 -27.87
C ASN A 556 -13.16 7.61 -26.70
N GLN A 557 -12.97 8.44 -25.67
CA GLN A 557 -12.32 8.08 -24.40
C GLN A 557 -13.32 7.87 -23.25
N ASP A 558 -14.61 7.95 -23.55
CA ASP A 558 -15.72 7.52 -22.71
C ASP A 558 -16.45 6.37 -23.42
N ALA A 559 -16.20 5.15 -22.96
CA ALA A 559 -16.73 3.95 -23.61
C ALA A 559 -18.27 3.99 -23.58
N GLN A 560 -18.88 3.96 -24.78
CA GLN A 560 -20.33 4.05 -24.96
C GLN A 560 -20.95 5.34 -24.36
N CYS A 561 -20.14 6.39 -24.16
CA CYS A 561 -20.55 7.64 -23.51
C CYS A 561 -21.18 7.42 -22.11
N MET A 562 -20.83 6.33 -21.41
CA MET A 562 -21.49 5.94 -20.16
C MET A 562 -21.31 6.99 -19.07
N HIS A 563 -20.10 7.52 -18.90
CA HIS A 563 -19.81 8.56 -17.91
C HIS A 563 -20.53 9.87 -18.24
N TYR A 564 -20.57 10.24 -19.51
CA TYR A 564 -21.30 11.41 -19.97
C TYR A 564 -22.81 11.27 -19.71
N ILE A 565 -23.40 10.14 -20.09
CA ILE A 565 -24.83 9.87 -19.87
C ILE A 565 -25.13 9.86 -18.36
N SER A 566 -24.34 9.20 -17.53
CA SER A 566 -24.59 9.17 -16.08
C SER A 566 -24.50 10.56 -15.45
N SER A 567 -23.59 11.40 -15.93
CA SER A 567 -23.35 12.74 -15.39
C SER A 567 -24.43 13.76 -15.81
N TYR A 568 -25.06 13.60 -16.98
CA TYR A 568 -25.95 14.62 -17.56
C TYR A 568 -27.40 14.16 -17.80
N SER A 569 -27.74 12.88 -17.68
CA SER A 569 -29.11 12.37 -17.94
C SER A 569 -30.16 12.73 -16.87
N LYS A 570 -29.75 13.12 -15.67
CA LYS A 570 -30.63 13.41 -14.52
C LYS A 570 -30.65 14.87 -14.07
N GLN A 571 -30.43 15.84 -14.96
CA GLN A 571 -30.52 17.26 -14.58
C GLN A 571 -31.98 17.70 -14.37
N VAL A 572 -32.58 17.28 -13.26
CA VAL A 572 -33.59 18.07 -12.55
C VAL A 572 -32.80 19.07 -11.70
N GLU A 573 -33.20 20.34 -11.73
CA GLU A 573 -32.56 21.43 -11.00
C GLU A 573 -32.49 21.16 -9.49
N GLU A 574 -31.35 20.70 -9.00
CA GLU A 574 -31.01 20.83 -7.57
C GLU A 574 -30.33 22.18 -7.35
N LYS A 575 -30.97 23.04 -6.57
CA LYS A 575 -30.37 24.25 -6.01
C LYS A 575 -29.18 23.84 -5.15
N LYS A 576 -27.96 24.16 -5.61
CA LYS A 576 -26.75 24.12 -4.79
C LYS A 576 -26.95 25.05 -3.58
N SER A 577 -26.85 24.51 -2.36
CA SER A 577 -26.64 25.33 -1.17
C SER A 577 -25.22 25.91 -1.23
N GLU A 578 -25.11 27.22 -1.09
CA GLU A 578 -23.82 27.88 -0.85
C GLU A 578 -23.34 27.45 0.55
N ASN A 579 -22.16 26.83 0.61
CA ASN A 579 -21.55 26.14 1.76
C ASN A 579 -22.41 24.99 2.36
N PRO A 580 -22.13 23.72 2.03
CA PRO A 580 -22.57 22.65 2.91
C PRO A 580 -21.78 22.80 4.21
N GLU A 581 -22.45 23.10 5.33
CA GLU A 581 -21.88 22.76 6.63
C GLU A 581 -21.55 21.26 6.57
N VAL A 582 -20.26 20.95 6.73
CA VAL A 582 -19.80 19.56 6.78
C VAL A 582 -20.57 18.87 7.91
N SER A 583 -21.37 17.85 7.58
CA SER A 583 -22.14 17.11 8.58
C SER A 583 -21.21 16.25 9.44
N LEU A 584 -21.63 15.91 10.65
CA LEU A 584 -20.87 15.02 11.53
C LEU A 584 -20.60 13.67 10.84
N SER A 585 -21.61 13.11 10.18
CA SER A 585 -21.49 11.87 9.39
C SER A 585 -20.43 11.96 8.30
N PHE A 586 -20.37 13.08 7.56
CA PHE A 586 -19.34 13.27 6.53
C PHE A 586 -17.94 13.40 7.14
N ALA A 587 -17.80 14.21 8.20
CA ALA A 587 -16.51 14.40 8.86
C ALA A 587 -15.96 13.08 9.44
N ILE A 588 -16.84 12.20 9.96
CA ILE A 588 -16.48 10.84 10.39
C ILE A 588 -16.06 9.99 9.20
N GLN A 589 -16.89 9.87 8.15
CA GLN A 589 -16.58 9.04 6.97
C GLN A 589 -15.27 9.41 6.29
N LYS A 590 -14.83 10.67 6.44
CA LYS A 590 -13.60 11.20 5.84
C LYS A 590 -12.42 11.31 6.80
N GLY A 591 -12.57 10.91 8.06
CA GLY A 591 -11.48 10.92 9.03
C GLY A 591 -11.02 12.34 9.46
N MET A 592 -11.91 13.34 9.46
CA MET A 592 -11.58 14.74 9.81
C MET A 592 -11.66 14.97 11.33
N GLN A 593 -10.62 14.59 12.06
CA GLN A 593 -10.63 14.56 13.53
C GLN A 593 -10.92 15.92 14.20
N ASP A 594 -10.25 17.01 13.81
CA ASP A 594 -10.44 18.31 14.49
C ASP A 594 -11.86 18.84 14.23
N ARG A 595 -12.33 18.72 12.98
CA ARG A 595 -13.70 19.09 12.59
C ARG A 595 -14.77 18.28 13.31
N VAL A 596 -14.55 16.98 13.53
CA VAL A 596 -15.50 16.15 14.27
C VAL A 596 -15.70 16.67 15.70
N LYS A 597 -14.63 17.09 16.39
CA LYS A 597 -14.74 17.67 17.74
C LYS A 597 -15.57 18.96 17.74
N GLU A 598 -15.34 19.84 16.77
CA GLU A 598 -16.07 21.10 16.61
C GLU A 598 -17.57 20.86 16.35
N ILE A 599 -17.90 20.00 15.37
CA ILE A 599 -19.29 19.71 15.00
C ILE A 599 -20.02 19.03 16.16
N THR A 600 -19.37 18.06 16.83
CA THR A 600 -19.95 17.36 17.99
C THR A 600 -20.28 18.34 19.12
N THR A 601 -19.38 19.29 19.40
CA THR A 601 -19.59 20.33 20.42
C THR A 601 -20.77 21.24 20.06
N SER A 602 -20.93 21.60 18.79
CA SER A 602 -22.08 22.38 18.33
C SER A 602 -23.40 21.60 18.41
N LEU A 603 -23.40 20.31 18.05
CA LEU A 603 -24.58 19.45 18.15
C LEU A 603 -25.04 19.25 19.61
N LEU A 604 -24.11 19.24 20.56
CA LEU A 604 -24.41 19.18 22.01
C LEU A 604 -25.19 20.41 22.53
N GLU A 605 -25.27 21.50 21.76
CA GLU A 605 -26.13 22.64 22.11
C GLU A 605 -27.62 22.34 21.84
N THR A 606 -27.92 21.36 20.99
CA THR A 606 -29.29 21.10 20.47
C THR A 606 -29.78 19.66 20.64
N LYS A 607 -28.89 18.67 20.75
CA LYS A 607 -29.22 17.24 20.92
C LYS A 607 -28.63 16.69 22.23
N VAL A 608 -29.28 15.67 22.81
CA VAL A 608 -28.68 14.91 23.93
C VAL A 608 -27.61 13.95 23.42
N PRO A 609 -26.56 13.65 24.22
CA PRO A 609 -25.44 12.84 23.78
C PRO A 609 -25.80 11.47 23.18
N LEU A 610 -26.78 10.77 23.76
CA LEU A 610 -27.22 9.45 23.26
C LEU A 610 -27.88 9.55 21.87
N GLU A 611 -28.64 10.62 21.58
CA GLU A 611 -29.22 10.84 20.25
C GLU A 611 -28.13 11.09 19.20
N ILE A 612 -27.06 11.81 19.56
CA ILE A 612 -25.92 12.01 18.65
C ILE A 612 -25.23 10.67 18.34
N ILE A 613 -25.12 9.79 19.34
CA ILE A 613 -24.53 8.44 19.15
C ILE A 613 -25.39 7.61 18.20
N ASP A 614 -26.69 7.51 18.49
CA ASP A 614 -27.60 6.61 17.78
C ASP A 614 -27.99 7.11 16.39
N GLU A 615 -28.13 8.42 16.20
CA GLU A 615 -28.60 9.02 14.92
C GLU A 615 -27.47 9.44 13.97
N GLU A 616 -26.28 9.78 14.49
CA GLU A 616 -25.18 10.33 13.66
C GLU A 616 -23.96 9.39 13.63
N LEU A 617 -23.43 9.00 14.79
CA LEU A 617 -22.17 8.24 14.90
C LEU A 617 -22.32 6.78 14.42
N ILE A 618 -23.27 6.03 14.97
CA ILE A 618 -23.47 4.62 14.61
C ILE A 618 -23.81 4.48 13.12
N PRO A 619 -24.76 5.26 12.55
CA PRO A 619 -25.05 5.19 11.11
C PRO A 619 -23.86 5.55 10.22
N ALA A 620 -23.02 6.51 10.62
CA ALA A 620 -21.80 6.85 9.89
C ALA A 620 -20.80 5.69 9.89
N LEU A 621 -20.56 5.06 11.05
CA LEU A 621 -19.67 3.90 11.17
C LEU A 621 -20.21 2.69 10.38
N ASP A 622 -21.52 2.46 10.38
CA ASP A 622 -22.15 1.39 9.61
C ASP A 622 -21.99 1.58 8.09
N LEU A 623 -22.02 2.83 7.60
CA LEU A 623 -21.75 3.13 6.19
C LEU A 623 -20.30 2.80 5.83
N VAL A 624 -19.35 3.20 6.68
CA VAL A 624 -17.92 2.90 6.48
C VAL A 624 -17.67 1.38 6.54
N GLY A 625 -18.26 0.68 7.51
CA GLY A 625 -18.17 -0.77 7.66
C GLY A 625 -18.74 -1.53 6.46
N LYS A 626 -19.92 -1.14 5.96
CA LYS A 626 -20.48 -1.69 4.71
C LYS A 626 -19.59 -1.42 3.51
N GLY A 627 -19.01 -0.23 3.43
CA GLY A 627 -18.05 0.11 2.38
C GLY A 627 -16.80 -0.76 2.42
N PHE A 628 -16.32 -1.12 3.60
CA PHE A 628 -15.16 -1.99 3.79
C PHE A 628 -15.44 -3.41 3.27
N GLU A 629 -16.62 -3.96 3.59
CA GLU A 629 -17.05 -5.27 3.08
C GLU A 629 -17.24 -5.30 1.57
N GLN A 630 -17.68 -4.18 0.99
CA GLN A 630 -17.87 -4.02 -0.44
C GLN A 630 -16.56 -3.66 -1.18
N SER A 631 -15.43 -3.57 -0.46
CA SER A 631 -14.13 -3.14 -1.01
C SER A 631 -14.17 -1.75 -1.67
N THR A 632 -15.10 -0.88 -1.24
CA THR A 632 -15.18 0.53 -1.66
C THR A 632 -14.55 1.47 -0.64
N VAL A 633 -14.41 1.03 0.60
CA VAL A 633 -13.61 1.66 1.66
C VAL A 633 -12.48 0.68 2.00
N PHE A 634 -11.28 1.19 2.20
CA PHE A 634 -10.11 0.39 2.54
C PHE A 634 -9.74 0.56 4.01
N LEU A 635 -8.89 -0.35 4.50
CA LEU A 635 -8.48 -0.39 5.91
C LEU A 635 -8.06 0.97 6.48
N PRO A 636 -7.29 1.82 5.77
CA PRO A 636 -6.89 3.11 6.31
C PRO A 636 -8.08 4.03 6.58
N GLN A 637 -9.00 4.13 5.62
CA GLN A 637 -10.20 4.94 5.74
C GLN A 637 -11.12 4.44 6.86
N LEU A 638 -11.19 3.12 7.04
CA LEU A 638 -11.92 2.51 8.15
C LEU A 638 -11.34 2.91 9.51
N LEU A 639 -10.02 2.75 9.69
CA LEU A 639 -9.31 3.10 10.94
C LEU A 639 -9.42 4.60 11.24
N MET A 640 -9.29 5.45 10.23
CA MET A 640 -9.43 6.89 10.39
C MET A 640 -10.84 7.32 10.77
N SER A 641 -11.85 6.74 10.13
CA SER A 641 -13.25 7.01 10.48
C SER A 641 -13.54 6.62 11.93
N ALA A 642 -12.95 5.49 12.34
CA ALA A 642 -12.95 5.01 13.70
C ALA A 642 -12.28 6.00 14.69
N GLU A 643 -11.08 6.49 14.40
CA GLU A 643 -10.41 7.48 15.25
C GLU A 643 -11.18 8.80 15.33
N SER A 644 -11.75 9.26 14.22
CA SER A 644 -12.63 10.43 14.20
C SER A 644 -13.88 10.21 15.04
N ALA A 645 -14.52 9.05 14.95
CA ALA A 645 -15.65 8.71 15.81
C ALA A 645 -15.25 8.69 17.29
N LYS A 646 -14.09 8.12 17.64
CA LYS A 646 -13.53 8.15 19.00
C LYS A 646 -13.36 9.57 19.53
N ALA A 647 -12.83 10.49 18.72
CA ALA A 647 -12.72 11.90 19.08
C ALA A 647 -14.08 12.55 19.38
N SER A 648 -15.14 12.16 18.65
CA SER A 648 -16.52 12.56 18.96
C SER A 648 -16.99 11.97 20.30
N PHE A 649 -16.79 10.66 20.50
CA PHE A 649 -17.17 9.96 21.74
C PHE A 649 -16.49 10.56 22.98
N GLU A 650 -15.24 10.99 22.88
CA GLU A 650 -14.53 11.67 23.98
C GLU A 650 -15.22 12.98 24.39
N VAL A 651 -15.60 13.80 23.42
CA VAL A 651 -16.37 15.05 23.66
C VAL A 651 -17.74 14.73 24.29
N LEU A 652 -18.42 13.70 23.80
CA LEU A 652 -19.71 13.26 24.36
C LEU A 652 -19.56 12.75 25.81
N LYS A 653 -18.51 11.96 26.09
CA LYS A 653 -18.20 11.42 27.43
C LYS A 653 -17.95 12.52 28.45
N GLU A 654 -17.19 13.56 28.09
CA GLU A 654 -16.95 14.71 28.98
C GLU A 654 -18.25 15.39 29.42
N LYS A 655 -19.24 15.47 28.51
CA LYS A 655 -20.56 16.04 28.81
C LYS A 655 -21.45 15.08 29.63
N MET A 656 -21.30 13.77 29.44
CA MET A 656 -22.09 12.72 30.08
C MET A 656 -21.59 12.29 31.47
N ALA A 657 -20.45 12.79 31.95
CA ALA A 657 -19.78 12.40 33.19
C ALA A 657 -20.57 12.63 34.52
N GLN A 658 -21.91 12.74 34.48
CA GLN A 658 -22.81 12.71 35.62
C GLN A 658 -23.82 11.53 35.59
N ASN A 659 -23.35 10.27 35.53
CA ASN A 659 -24.06 9.03 35.99
C ASN A 659 -24.49 7.95 34.96
N GLN A 660 -23.88 7.77 33.78
CA GLN A 660 -24.14 6.56 32.98
C GLN A 660 -22.87 5.92 32.40
N SER A 661 -22.72 4.60 32.59
CA SER A 661 -21.73 3.77 31.89
C SER A 661 -22.22 3.55 30.45
N LEU A 662 -21.37 3.88 29.48
CA LEU A 662 -21.63 3.77 28.03
C LEU A 662 -21.29 2.38 27.44
N SER A 663 -20.79 1.44 28.24
CA SER A 663 -20.27 0.17 27.71
C SER A 663 -21.40 -0.82 27.40
N LYS A 664 -21.42 -1.32 26.16
CA LYS A 664 -22.27 -2.45 25.71
C LYS A 664 -21.80 -3.82 26.23
N GLY A 665 -20.74 -3.85 27.02
CA GLY A 665 -20.16 -5.07 27.57
C GLY A 665 -18.64 -5.11 27.41
N LYS A 666 -17.99 -5.97 28.19
CA LYS A 666 -16.55 -6.22 28.12
C LYS A 666 -16.23 -7.34 27.14
N ILE A 667 -15.18 -7.17 26.36
CA ILE A 667 -14.67 -8.16 25.41
C ILE A 667 -13.16 -8.27 25.60
N ILE A 668 -12.63 -9.48 25.69
CA ILE A 668 -11.18 -9.70 25.69
C ILE A 668 -10.71 -9.88 24.25
N LEU A 669 -9.58 -9.27 23.89
CA LEU A 669 -8.88 -9.55 22.66
C LEU A 669 -7.42 -9.93 22.96
N ALA A 670 -6.94 -11.01 22.33
CA ALA A 670 -5.56 -11.47 22.48
C ALA A 670 -5.00 -12.05 21.19
N THR A 671 -3.71 -11.84 20.95
CA THR A 671 -2.94 -12.64 19.99
C THR A 671 -2.34 -13.81 20.76
N VAL A 672 -2.55 -15.01 20.25
CA VAL A 672 -2.21 -16.25 20.98
C VAL A 672 -0.71 -16.39 21.21
N GLN A 673 -0.33 -17.29 22.11
CA GLN A 673 1.06 -17.46 22.52
C GLN A 673 1.98 -17.73 21.32
N GLY A 674 3.12 -17.03 21.33
CA GLY A 674 4.15 -17.01 20.31
C GLY A 674 3.76 -16.35 19.00
N ASP A 675 2.58 -15.75 18.92
CA ASP A 675 2.19 -14.88 17.82
C ASP A 675 2.25 -13.41 18.23
N ILE A 676 3.14 -12.67 17.56
CA ILE A 676 3.32 -11.24 17.81
C ILE A 676 2.62 -10.35 16.79
N HIS A 677 1.90 -10.93 15.83
CA HIS A 677 1.21 -10.17 14.80
C HIS A 677 -0.15 -9.72 15.32
N ASP A 678 -0.22 -8.47 15.75
CA ASP A 678 -1.38 -7.90 16.42
C ASP A 678 -2.22 -7.00 15.51
N ILE A 679 -1.88 -6.88 14.22
CA ILE A 679 -2.58 -5.98 13.28
C ILE A 679 -4.09 -6.31 13.24
N GLY A 680 -4.46 -7.55 12.94
CA GLY A 680 -5.87 -7.97 12.88
C GLY A 680 -6.62 -7.73 14.19
N LYS A 681 -6.01 -8.10 15.32
CA LYS A 681 -6.54 -7.86 16.68
C LYS A 681 -6.75 -6.37 16.94
N ASN A 682 -5.78 -5.51 16.59
CA ASN A 682 -5.86 -4.07 16.82
C ASN A 682 -6.95 -3.43 15.96
N ILE A 683 -7.17 -3.92 14.73
CA ILE A 683 -8.30 -3.48 13.90
C ILE A 683 -9.62 -3.83 14.58
N VAL A 684 -9.78 -5.07 15.04
CA VAL A 684 -10.99 -5.51 15.76
C VAL A 684 -11.20 -4.71 17.04
N LYS A 685 -10.14 -4.44 17.81
CA LYS A 685 -10.17 -3.58 19.01
C LYS A 685 -10.74 -2.21 18.68
N VAL A 686 -10.14 -1.54 17.70
CA VAL A 686 -10.54 -0.19 17.29
C VAL A 686 -12.01 -0.19 16.87
N LEU A 687 -12.47 -1.18 16.10
CA LEU A 687 -13.88 -1.26 15.73
C LEU A 687 -14.80 -1.50 16.94
N LEU A 688 -14.51 -2.49 17.79
CA LEU A 688 -15.33 -2.78 18.96
C LEU A 688 -15.43 -1.59 19.92
N GLU A 689 -14.34 -0.88 20.18
CA GLU A 689 -14.34 0.34 21.00
C GLU A 689 -15.27 1.41 20.40
N ASN A 690 -15.27 1.58 19.07
CA ASN A 690 -16.13 2.54 18.37
C ASN A 690 -17.61 2.15 18.34
N TYR A 691 -17.90 0.85 18.41
CA TYR A 691 -19.27 0.36 18.56
C TYR A 691 -19.77 0.41 20.01
N GLY A 692 -18.96 0.91 20.95
CA GLY A 692 -19.33 1.16 22.34
C GLY A 692 -19.00 0.00 23.29
N TYR A 693 -18.13 -0.93 22.90
CA TYR A 693 -17.66 -2.01 23.78
C TYR A 693 -16.42 -1.60 24.58
N GLU A 694 -16.27 -2.17 25.78
CA GLU A 694 -15.04 -2.06 26.55
C GLU A 694 -14.11 -3.22 26.16
N VAL A 695 -12.98 -2.91 25.52
CA VAL A 695 -12.05 -3.93 25.04
C VAL A 695 -10.88 -4.09 26.01
N LEU A 696 -10.79 -5.27 26.63
CA LEU A 696 -9.65 -5.71 27.41
C LEU A 696 -8.61 -6.34 26.46
N ASP A 697 -7.73 -5.49 25.95
CA ASP A 697 -6.65 -5.90 25.07
C ASP A 697 -5.48 -6.48 25.88
N LEU A 698 -5.34 -7.81 25.86
CA LEU A 698 -4.24 -8.51 26.53
C LEU A 698 -2.93 -8.46 25.73
N GLY A 699 -2.96 -7.88 24.54
CA GLY A 699 -1.80 -7.72 23.69
C GLY A 699 -1.51 -8.95 22.85
N LYS A 700 -0.24 -9.31 22.78
CA LYS A 700 0.31 -10.31 21.86
C LYS A 700 1.24 -11.25 22.62
N ASP A 701 1.47 -12.44 22.06
CA ASP A 701 2.18 -13.51 22.75
C ASP A 701 1.57 -13.80 24.15
N VAL A 702 0.24 -13.94 24.19
CA VAL A 702 -0.49 -14.09 25.44
C VAL A 702 -0.69 -15.56 25.77
N ALA A 703 -0.23 -15.98 26.95
CA ALA A 703 -0.40 -17.34 27.44
C ALA A 703 -1.89 -17.70 27.68
N PRO A 704 -2.32 -18.94 27.38
CA PRO A 704 -3.70 -19.39 27.59
C PRO A 704 -4.26 -19.10 28.98
N GLU A 705 -3.44 -19.32 30.02
CA GLU A 705 -3.84 -19.14 31.42
C GLU A 705 -4.17 -17.68 31.75
N VAL A 706 -3.46 -16.74 31.15
CA VAL A 706 -3.68 -15.29 31.36
C VAL A 706 -5.03 -14.87 30.81
N ILE A 707 -5.38 -15.36 29.61
CA ILE A 707 -6.66 -15.10 28.95
C ILE A 707 -7.81 -15.62 29.81
N VAL A 708 -7.71 -16.87 30.27
CA VAL A 708 -8.72 -17.53 31.09
C VAL A 708 -8.88 -16.85 32.44
N GLN A 709 -7.78 -16.54 33.13
CA GLN A 709 -7.82 -15.84 34.42
C GLN A 709 -8.48 -14.47 34.29
N THR A 710 -8.19 -13.74 33.21
CA THR A 710 -8.79 -12.42 32.99
C THR A 710 -10.26 -12.54 32.64
N ALA A 711 -10.65 -13.55 31.84
CA ALA A 711 -12.05 -13.80 31.52
C ALA A 711 -12.88 -14.10 32.78
N ILE A 712 -12.31 -14.83 33.74
CA ILE A 712 -12.92 -15.11 35.04
C ILE A 712 -12.98 -13.85 35.91
N SER A 713 -11.85 -13.14 36.09
CA SER A 713 -11.78 -12.00 37.02
C SER A 713 -12.62 -10.80 36.57
N GLU A 714 -12.74 -10.58 35.26
CA GLU A 714 -13.46 -9.45 34.67
C GLU A 714 -14.88 -9.81 34.22
N GLU A 715 -15.34 -11.04 34.49
CA GLU A 715 -16.66 -11.58 34.11
C GLU A 715 -16.99 -11.42 32.61
N VAL A 716 -16.00 -11.69 31.75
CA VAL A 716 -16.11 -11.47 30.30
C VAL A 716 -16.79 -12.64 29.59
N LYS A 717 -17.83 -12.34 28.80
CA LYS A 717 -18.62 -13.34 28.06
C LYS A 717 -18.14 -13.60 26.62
N LEU A 718 -17.29 -12.73 26.07
CA LEU A 718 -16.79 -12.86 24.70
C LEU A 718 -15.28 -12.66 24.67
N VAL A 719 -14.56 -13.65 24.13
CA VAL A 719 -13.11 -13.61 23.92
C VAL A 719 -12.83 -13.71 22.42
N GLY A 720 -12.04 -12.78 21.89
CA GLY A 720 -11.53 -12.81 20.53
C GLY A 720 -10.06 -13.23 20.48
N LEU A 721 -9.74 -14.26 19.70
CA LEU A 721 -8.38 -14.75 19.51
C LEU A 721 -7.90 -14.53 18.07
N SER A 722 -6.65 -14.10 17.92
CA SER A 722 -6.01 -13.85 16.62
C SER A 722 -4.73 -14.66 16.47
N ALA A 723 -4.48 -15.19 15.27
CA ALA A 723 -3.20 -15.79 14.87
C ALA A 723 -2.88 -15.50 13.39
N LEU A 724 -1.62 -15.18 13.08
CA LEU A 724 -1.12 -15.01 11.71
C LEU A 724 -0.25 -16.18 11.26
N MET A 725 0.50 -16.81 12.17
CA MET A 725 1.43 -17.87 11.81
C MET A 725 0.78 -19.26 11.93
N THR A 726 1.07 -20.17 11.01
CA THR A 726 0.60 -21.57 11.16
C THR A 726 1.23 -22.29 12.34
N THR A 727 2.34 -21.76 12.88
CA THR A 727 3.01 -22.27 14.08
C THR A 727 2.30 -21.96 15.39
N THR A 728 1.41 -20.96 15.40
CA THR A 728 0.81 -20.44 16.64
C THR A 728 -0.63 -20.92 16.82
N VAL A 729 -1.23 -21.54 15.80
CA VAL A 729 -2.65 -21.93 15.84
C VAL A 729 -2.95 -23.04 16.87
N LYS A 730 -1.96 -23.86 17.23
CA LYS A 730 -2.12 -24.83 18.33
C LYS A 730 -2.34 -24.15 19.69
N SER A 731 -1.67 -23.04 19.94
CA SER A 731 -1.90 -22.25 21.17
C SER A 731 -3.33 -21.69 21.22
N MET A 732 -3.93 -21.40 20.05
CA MET A 732 -5.33 -20.99 19.96
C MET A 732 -6.28 -22.09 20.43
N GLU A 733 -6.07 -23.34 19.97
CA GLU A 733 -6.83 -24.51 20.40
C GLU A 733 -6.71 -24.74 21.92
N GLU A 734 -5.48 -24.73 22.45
CA GLU A 734 -5.21 -24.87 23.89
C GLU A 734 -5.92 -23.79 24.72
N THR A 735 -6.01 -22.56 24.20
CA THR A 735 -6.74 -21.46 24.85
C THR A 735 -8.25 -21.69 24.87
N ILE A 736 -8.83 -22.16 23.76
CA ILE A 736 -10.28 -22.43 23.66
C ILE A 736 -10.68 -23.56 24.60
N GLU A 737 -9.93 -24.66 24.60
CA GLU A 737 -10.17 -25.80 25.50
C GLU A 737 -10.16 -25.37 26.97
N LEU A 738 -9.20 -24.52 27.35
CA LEU A 738 -9.08 -24.04 28.72
C LEU A 738 -10.21 -23.06 29.09
N LEU A 739 -10.63 -22.18 28.18
CA LEU A 739 -11.77 -21.27 28.37
C LEU A 739 -13.07 -22.05 28.57
N HIS A 740 -13.38 -22.99 27.67
CA HIS A 740 -14.60 -23.80 27.78
C HIS A 740 -14.64 -24.66 29.04
N LYS A 741 -13.47 -25.08 29.55
CA LYS A 741 -13.38 -25.86 30.78
C LYS A 741 -13.57 -25.01 32.05
N GLU A 742 -12.85 -23.89 32.16
CA GLU A 742 -12.77 -23.10 33.41
C GLU A 742 -13.82 -21.97 33.47
N LYS A 743 -14.32 -21.50 32.31
CA LYS A 743 -15.38 -20.49 32.17
C LYS A 743 -16.33 -20.83 31.00
N PRO A 744 -17.20 -21.84 31.17
CA PRO A 744 -18.05 -22.37 30.09
C PRO A 744 -19.13 -21.41 29.56
N ASP A 745 -19.36 -20.28 30.23
CA ASP A 745 -20.28 -19.23 29.78
C ASP A 745 -19.63 -18.20 28.81
N THR A 746 -18.34 -18.38 28.50
CA THR A 746 -17.60 -17.53 27.54
C THR A 746 -17.70 -18.09 26.12
N PHE A 747 -18.14 -17.24 25.19
CA PHE A 747 -18.07 -17.49 23.76
C PHE A 747 -16.71 -17.06 23.20
N VAL A 748 -16.16 -17.85 22.28
CA VAL A 748 -14.88 -17.58 21.62
C VAL A 748 -15.07 -17.32 20.13
N VAL A 749 -14.63 -16.15 19.68
CA VAL A 749 -14.55 -15.79 18.26
C VAL A 749 -13.09 -15.81 17.80
N VAL A 750 -12.82 -16.46 16.67
CA VAL A 750 -11.45 -16.60 16.14
C VAL A 750 -11.31 -15.94 14.78
N GLY A 751 -10.11 -15.41 14.51
CA GLY A 751 -9.75 -14.82 13.22
C GLY A 751 -8.24 -14.87 12.97
N GLY A 752 -7.83 -14.46 11.77
CA GLY A 752 -6.42 -14.46 11.38
C GLY A 752 -6.17 -14.94 9.95
N ALA A 753 -5.01 -14.60 9.38
CA ALA A 753 -4.70 -14.86 7.97
C ALA A 753 -4.63 -16.36 7.61
N VAL A 754 -4.38 -17.21 8.61
CA VAL A 754 -4.29 -18.67 8.45
C VAL A 754 -5.57 -19.40 8.88
N LEU A 755 -6.63 -18.69 9.24
CA LEU A 755 -7.90 -19.25 9.73
C LEU A 755 -8.97 -19.27 8.62
N ASN A 756 -9.81 -20.30 8.64
CA ASN A 756 -11.02 -20.41 7.84
C ASN A 756 -12.15 -21.06 8.69
N GLN A 757 -13.37 -21.12 8.16
CA GLN A 757 -14.52 -21.68 8.89
C GLN A 757 -14.29 -23.13 9.32
N GLU A 758 -13.77 -23.97 8.43
CA GLU A 758 -13.52 -25.38 8.70
C GLU A 758 -12.52 -25.56 9.85
N PHE A 759 -11.48 -24.72 9.88
CA PHE A 759 -10.48 -24.72 10.95
C PHE A 759 -11.09 -24.30 12.29
N ALA A 760 -11.89 -23.23 12.30
CA ALA A 760 -12.52 -22.73 13.52
C ALA A 760 -13.44 -23.78 14.16
N ASP A 761 -14.21 -24.51 13.33
CA ASP A 761 -15.09 -25.59 13.78
C ASP A 761 -14.28 -26.75 14.42
N GLN A 762 -13.09 -27.04 13.88
CA GLN A 762 -12.21 -28.11 14.36
C GLN A 762 -11.59 -27.81 15.74
N ILE A 763 -11.17 -26.57 15.99
CA ILE A 763 -10.65 -26.14 17.30
C ILE A 763 -11.77 -25.78 18.28
N HIS A 764 -13.02 -26.11 17.95
CA HIS A 764 -14.21 -25.85 18.76
C HIS A 764 -14.44 -24.37 19.08
N ALA A 765 -14.05 -23.45 18.20
CA ALA A 765 -14.41 -22.05 18.36
C ALA A 765 -15.92 -21.86 18.16
N ASP A 766 -16.53 -20.94 18.92
CA ASP A 766 -17.97 -20.66 18.81
C ASP A 766 -18.31 -19.89 17.52
N HIS A 767 -17.36 -19.11 16.98
CA HIS A 767 -17.53 -18.38 15.73
C HIS A 767 -16.22 -18.11 15.00
N TYR A 768 -16.26 -18.20 13.66
CA TYR A 768 -15.20 -17.71 12.79
C TYR A 768 -15.54 -16.33 12.24
N ALA A 769 -14.69 -15.35 12.52
CA ALA A 769 -14.79 -14.04 11.93
C ALA A 769 -13.85 -13.94 10.71
N LYS A 770 -14.44 -14.02 9.51
CA LYS A 770 -13.71 -13.84 8.24
C LYS A 770 -13.09 -12.44 8.07
N ASP A 771 -13.66 -11.44 8.74
CA ASP A 771 -13.26 -10.05 8.70
C ASP A 771 -13.56 -9.37 10.05
N ALA A 772 -13.01 -8.17 10.26
CA ALA A 772 -13.15 -7.49 11.55
C ALA A 772 -14.60 -7.08 11.87
N MET A 773 -15.43 -6.80 10.86
CA MET A 773 -16.84 -6.46 11.04
C MET A 773 -17.70 -7.67 11.44
N ALA A 774 -17.33 -8.88 11.02
CA ALA A 774 -17.96 -10.11 11.48
C ALA A 774 -17.82 -10.27 13.01
N THR A 775 -16.67 -9.91 13.59
CA THR A 775 -16.49 -9.91 15.05
C THR A 775 -17.43 -8.92 15.73
N VAL A 776 -17.59 -7.70 15.18
CA VAL A 776 -18.51 -6.69 15.74
C VAL A 776 -19.96 -7.20 15.71
N ARG A 777 -20.42 -7.75 14.59
CA ARG A 777 -21.78 -8.33 14.50
C ARG A 777 -21.99 -9.47 15.47
N TYR A 778 -21.00 -10.34 15.63
CA TYR A 778 -21.08 -11.44 16.58
C TYR A 778 -21.16 -10.92 18.03
N ALA A 779 -20.36 -9.89 18.36
CA ALA A 779 -20.47 -9.21 19.65
C ALA A 779 -21.85 -8.59 19.89
N GLU A 780 -22.48 -7.99 18.87
CA GLU A 780 -23.85 -7.50 18.98
C GLU A 780 -24.86 -8.63 19.25
N GLN A 781 -24.68 -9.79 18.64
CA GLN A 781 -25.57 -10.93 18.82
C GLN A 781 -25.47 -11.52 20.23
N ILE A 782 -24.25 -11.62 20.77
CA ILE A 782 -23.98 -12.27 22.07
C ILE A 782 -24.26 -11.33 23.25
N LEU A 783 -23.93 -10.03 23.12
CA LEU A 783 -23.98 -9.08 24.23
C LEU A 783 -25.23 -8.18 24.25
N LYS A 784 -26.14 -8.27 23.26
CA LYS A 784 -27.48 -7.64 23.33
C LYS A 784 -28.49 -8.45 24.17
N GLN A 785 -28.09 -9.57 24.78
CA GLN A 785 -28.85 -10.34 25.79
C GLN A 785 -28.40 -9.99 27.20
#